data_AF-A0A971KVX3-F1
#
_entry.id   AF-A0A971KVX3-F1
#
_cell.length_a   1.000
_cell.length_b   1.000
_cell.length_c   1.000
_cell.angle_alpha   90.00
_cell.angle_beta   90.00
_cell.angle_gamma   90.00
#
_symmetry.space_group_name_H-M   'P 1'
#
loop_
_entity.id
_entity.type
_entity.pdbx_description
1 polymer ?
#
loop_
_entity_poly.entity_id
_entity_poly.type
_entity_poly.pdbx_seq_one_letter_code
_entity_poly.pdbx_strand_id
1 'polypeptide(L)'
;MKYHKVDSVMKFRDQKRPVFPFFARIYILPLCLILLLLAFAAFFLADALSGKNEAAAYNDDFETYLDEQAFPESYRPALRILHEKYPDWKFTASHPVNANGTAMTWSTVMAYESSLERKNSVPNSYSIAQRSFDKGAYNYKTNSWYASDAGFYYASPEIIAYYLDPRNFLSERDIFQFENLSYNPQIHTRAEIAQSLSGTFMADGPTISIVDQYGKSSNMKYPDIFVKAAEWSNANPVFLAKRIIQEVGPQGSASVSGTVSGYENIYNFYNIAAYSGTTPILNGLQYAKYGSAGVNGSLTSAEKSLYLLPWTNPYLAIVGGARWISEGYINAGQNTQYYQKWNIDYNHTYGPWWHQYMGNVIAPAVEGGNVYDAYQKLGQLNKAHEFIIPVLAEMPAEKVSFPTDNRSRNNWLQSITVSSGILKPAFNPEVNSYTVTVAEGVESFTVNASAYLSSCSINGRGVYKLEHGKNTIKVQAVSERGDVRDYYLTVTRSGEPGDSADKPEASLSSSTLKVKSPYVSNADPQQGKNTVEYLTDKLQVPEGYRLQISVDGKTVTSGVVGTGAKLSLFYKDEKESTLDYYLLIYGDASGDGLINSHDTMAVYRYILGITNPSSLEKLAMDVTGDGKVNSHDTMAIYRNILGVKLVDQSQ
;
A
#
# COMPACT_ATOMS: atom_id res chain seq x y z
N MET A 1 -51.35 32.80 40.30
CA MET A 1 -52.60 33.58 40.10
C MET A 1 -52.27 34.75 39.17
N LYS A 2 -52.94 34.84 38.01
CA LYS A 2 -52.81 35.99 37.08
C LYS A 2 -53.30 37.26 37.76
N TYR A 3 -52.68 38.42 37.51
CA TYR A 3 -53.34 39.63 36.97
C TYR A 3 -52.32 40.71 36.59
N HIS A 4 -52.68 41.46 35.56
CA HIS A 4 -51.92 42.47 34.82
C HIS A 4 -51.87 43.85 35.50
N LYS A 5 -50.69 44.50 35.32
CA LYS A 5 -50.41 45.86 34.80
C LYS A 5 -51.18 47.08 35.34
N VAL A 6 -50.42 48.06 35.83
CA VAL A 6 -50.77 49.49 35.82
C VAL A 6 -49.52 50.30 35.48
N ASP A 7 -49.57 51.06 34.38
CA ASP A 7 -48.64 52.15 34.07
C ASP A 7 -49.15 53.44 34.74
N SER A 8 -48.26 54.25 35.34
CA SER A 8 -48.49 55.69 35.48
C SER A 8 -47.20 56.48 35.71
N VAL A 9 -47.19 57.67 35.11
CA VAL A 9 -46.10 58.62 34.86
C VAL A 9 -46.09 59.74 35.92
N MET A 10 -44.93 60.33 36.23
CA MET A 10 -44.66 61.78 36.54
C MET A 10 -43.41 61.94 37.44
N LYS A 11 -42.63 63.04 37.51
CA LYS A 11 -42.28 64.24 36.72
C LYS A 11 -41.45 65.15 37.67
N PHE A 12 -40.50 65.95 37.13
CA PHE A 12 -39.86 67.16 37.72
C PHE A 12 -38.89 66.96 38.92
N ARG A 13 -37.84 67.76 39.19
CA ARG A 13 -37.47 69.14 38.80
C ARG A 13 -36.00 69.48 39.16
N ASP A 14 -35.41 70.38 38.38
CA ASP A 14 -34.45 71.48 38.71
C ASP A 14 -33.20 71.26 39.60
N GLN A 15 -32.01 71.62 39.07
CA GLN A 15 -31.26 72.81 39.53
C GLN A 15 -30.12 73.24 38.57
N LYS A 16 -30.13 74.53 38.20
CA LYS A 16 -29.04 75.36 37.62
C LYS A 16 -27.95 75.56 38.71
N ARG A 17 -26.65 75.84 38.52
CA ARG A 17 -25.69 76.30 37.46
C ARG A 17 -24.28 76.23 38.15
N PRO A 18 -23.10 76.19 37.49
CA PRO A 18 -22.53 77.40 36.87
C PRO A 18 -21.66 77.18 35.61
N VAL A 19 -21.30 78.30 35.00
CA VAL A 19 -20.63 78.48 33.71
C VAL A 19 -19.11 78.42 33.87
N PHE A 20 -18.41 77.68 33.00
CA PHE A 20 -16.95 77.76 32.76
C PHE A 20 -16.67 78.33 31.34
N PRO A 21 -15.53 78.99 31.10
CA PRO A 21 -15.36 79.94 30.00
C PRO A 21 -15.10 79.28 28.64
N PHE A 22 -15.62 79.94 27.61
CA PHE A 22 -15.74 79.50 26.22
C PHE A 22 -14.47 79.77 25.39
N PHE A 23 -13.27 79.40 25.85
CA PHE A 23 -12.02 79.71 25.12
C PHE A 23 -10.97 78.59 25.02
N ALA A 24 -11.37 77.31 25.12
CA ALA A 24 -10.46 76.18 24.94
C ALA A 24 -10.92 75.14 23.88
N ARG A 25 -11.81 75.51 22.94
CA ARG A 25 -12.40 74.55 21.97
C ARG A 25 -12.10 74.75 20.50
N ILE A 26 -11.31 75.76 20.10
CA ILE A 26 -11.05 76.02 18.67
C ILE A 26 -9.69 75.45 18.19
N TYR A 27 -8.76 75.12 19.07
CA TYR A 27 -7.47 74.52 18.67
C TYR A 27 -7.35 73.01 18.91
N ILE A 28 -8.25 72.40 19.70
CA ILE A 28 -8.16 70.96 20.00
C ILE A 28 -8.64 70.12 18.81
N LEU A 29 -9.68 70.54 18.09
CA LEU A 29 -10.16 69.80 16.92
C LEU A 29 -9.14 69.71 15.77
N PRO A 30 -8.51 70.81 15.32
CA PRO A 30 -7.50 70.72 14.26
C PRO A 30 -6.23 70.02 14.74
N LEU A 31 -5.84 70.18 16.01
CA LEU A 31 -4.66 69.47 16.56
C LEU A 31 -4.91 67.96 16.68
N CYS A 32 -6.12 67.54 17.11
CA CYS A 32 -6.52 66.13 17.11
C CYS A 32 -6.63 65.58 15.68
N LEU A 33 -7.13 66.35 14.71
CA LEU A 33 -7.21 65.91 13.32
C LEU A 33 -5.82 65.77 12.69
N ILE A 34 -4.90 66.68 13.00
CA ILE A 34 -3.49 66.63 12.56
C ILE A 34 -2.76 65.47 13.25
N LEU A 35 -2.98 65.24 14.55
CA LEU A 35 -2.42 64.07 15.26
C LEU A 35 -3.02 62.76 14.74
N LEU A 36 -4.30 62.73 14.36
CA LEU A 36 -4.92 61.55 13.76
C LEU A 36 -4.39 61.31 12.34
N LEU A 37 -4.22 62.36 11.53
CA LEU A 37 -3.61 62.28 10.20
C LEU A 37 -2.12 61.92 10.26
N LEU A 38 -1.38 62.42 11.25
CA LEU A 38 0.02 62.04 11.50
C LEU A 38 0.13 60.62 12.03
N ALA A 39 -0.80 60.15 12.87
CA ALA A 39 -0.85 58.76 13.32
C ALA A 39 -1.25 57.81 12.17
N PHE A 40 -2.18 58.23 11.30
CA PHE A 40 -2.58 57.47 10.11
C PHE A 40 -1.45 57.44 9.09
N ALA A 41 -0.79 58.58 8.82
CA ALA A 41 0.38 58.64 7.95
C ALA A 41 1.58 57.89 8.55
N ALA A 42 1.77 57.89 9.87
CA ALA A 42 2.79 57.09 10.54
C ALA A 42 2.47 55.59 10.52
N PHE A 43 1.20 55.20 10.49
CA PHE A 43 0.78 53.80 10.28
C PHE A 43 1.11 53.36 8.85
N PHE A 44 0.78 54.15 7.83
CA PHE A 44 1.16 53.85 6.44
C PHE A 44 2.66 53.97 6.16
N LEU A 45 3.37 54.89 6.83
CA LEU A 45 4.84 54.94 6.78
C LEU A 45 5.44 53.75 7.53
N ALA A 46 4.87 53.31 8.66
CA ALA A 46 5.36 52.14 9.39
C ALA A 46 5.11 50.85 8.59
N ASP A 47 3.98 50.70 7.91
CA ASP A 47 3.72 49.60 6.98
C ASP A 47 4.69 49.63 5.80
N ALA A 48 4.87 50.80 5.17
CA ALA A 48 5.78 50.97 4.03
C ALA A 48 7.28 50.89 4.40
N LEU A 49 7.65 51.23 5.64
CA LEU A 49 9.01 51.12 6.19
C LEU A 49 9.27 49.79 6.89
N SER A 50 8.23 49.00 7.20
CA SER A 50 8.39 47.72 7.89
C SER A 50 9.11 46.71 7.01
N GLY A 51 8.95 46.77 5.68
CA GLY A 51 9.66 45.92 4.71
C GLY A 51 9.67 44.42 5.05
N LYS A 52 8.78 44.00 5.96
CA LYS A 52 8.55 42.65 6.46
C LYS A 52 7.12 42.33 6.07
N ASN A 53 6.88 42.28 4.77
CA ASN A 53 6.84 41.06 3.96
C ASN A 53 5.38 40.57 3.90
N GLU A 54 4.59 41.09 2.96
CA GLU A 54 3.34 40.44 2.53
C GLU A 54 3.59 38.96 2.19
N ALA A 55 4.79 38.63 1.69
CA ALA A 55 5.24 37.25 1.49
C ALA A 55 5.39 36.42 2.79
N ALA A 56 5.67 37.03 3.94
CA ALA A 56 5.77 36.32 5.22
C ALA A 56 4.37 36.04 5.80
N ALA A 57 3.45 36.98 5.72
CA ALA A 57 2.06 36.78 6.14
C ALA A 57 1.29 35.79 5.23
N TYR A 58 1.54 35.79 3.92
CA TYR A 58 1.03 34.79 2.98
C TYR A 58 1.57 33.38 3.27
N ASN A 59 2.84 33.26 3.66
CA ASN A 59 3.47 31.99 4.02
C ASN A 59 2.94 31.45 5.37
N ASP A 60 2.64 32.32 6.35
CA ASP A 60 2.08 31.92 7.64
C ASP A 60 0.65 31.36 7.51
N ASP A 61 -0.17 31.90 6.60
CA ASP A 61 -1.53 31.39 6.32
C ASP A 61 -1.48 30.02 5.62
N PHE A 62 -0.58 29.84 4.66
CA PHE A 62 -0.42 28.55 3.98
C PHE A 62 0.15 27.45 4.89
N GLU A 63 1.11 27.75 5.77
CA GLU A 63 1.59 26.77 6.76
C GLU A 63 0.48 26.37 7.74
N THR A 64 -0.33 27.34 8.21
CA THR A 64 -1.49 27.06 9.06
C THR A 64 -2.48 26.14 8.33
N TYR A 65 -2.74 26.39 7.04
CA TYR A 65 -3.56 25.52 6.21
C TYR A 65 -2.98 24.10 6.10
N LEU A 66 -1.67 23.94 5.87
CA LEU A 66 -1.02 22.63 5.81
C LEU A 66 -1.07 21.89 7.16
N ASP A 67 -1.01 22.61 8.29
CA ASP A 67 -1.22 22.06 9.64
C ASP A 67 -2.65 21.56 9.84
N GLU A 68 -3.67 22.33 9.41
CA GLU A 68 -5.08 21.93 9.47
C GLU A 68 -5.37 20.68 8.62
N GLN A 69 -4.70 20.56 7.47
CA GLN A 69 -4.74 19.35 6.64
C GLN A 69 -3.92 18.19 7.21
N ALA A 70 -3.12 18.42 8.26
CA ALA A 70 -2.22 17.44 8.86
C ALA A 70 -1.21 16.84 7.85
N PHE A 71 -0.67 17.66 6.94
CA PHE A 71 0.40 17.20 6.05
C PHE A 71 1.73 17.00 6.82
N PRO A 72 2.40 15.84 6.68
CA PRO A 72 3.75 15.65 7.21
C PRO A 72 4.79 16.54 6.52
N GLU A 73 5.89 16.87 7.21
CA GLU A 73 6.95 17.73 6.64
C GLU A 73 7.55 17.16 5.35
N SER A 74 7.55 15.84 5.15
CA SER A 74 8.04 15.23 3.90
C SER A 74 7.23 15.60 2.64
N TYR A 75 6.04 16.19 2.79
CA TYR A 75 5.21 16.68 1.69
C TYR A 75 5.40 18.19 1.44
N ARG A 76 5.60 18.96 2.52
CA ARG A 76 5.45 20.42 2.50
C ARG A 76 6.39 21.17 1.57
N PRO A 77 7.68 20.82 1.43
CA PRO A 77 8.58 21.53 0.52
C PRO A 77 8.06 21.58 -0.93
N ALA A 78 7.48 20.48 -1.41
CA ALA A 78 6.91 20.42 -2.75
C ALA A 78 5.62 21.25 -2.87
N LEU A 79 4.76 21.19 -1.85
CA LEU A 79 3.50 21.95 -1.83
C LEU A 79 3.74 23.47 -1.76
N ARG A 80 4.75 23.93 -1.01
CA ARG A 80 5.17 25.34 -0.96
C ARG A 80 5.53 25.85 -2.36
N ILE A 81 6.36 25.11 -3.10
CA ILE A 81 6.77 25.47 -4.46
C ILE A 81 5.56 25.58 -5.39
N LEU A 82 4.61 24.65 -5.28
CA LEU A 82 3.39 24.67 -6.08
C LEU A 82 2.47 25.83 -5.71
N HIS A 83 2.29 26.10 -4.43
CA HIS A 83 1.45 27.19 -3.94
C HIS A 83 2.03 28.58 -4.26
N GLU A 84 3.35 28.75 -4.19
CA GLU A 84 4.01 29.99 -4.61
C GLU A 84 3.76 30.26 -6.10
N LYS A 85 3.80 29.20 -6.93
CA LYS A 85 3.53 29.32 -8.36
C LYS A 85 2.05 29.47 -8.69
N TYR A 86 1.19 28.81 -7.93
CA TYR A 86 -0.26 28.72 -8.15
C TYR A 86 -1.03 28.96 -6.84
N PRO A 87 -1.23 30.22 -6.44
CA PRO A 87 -1.89 30.59 -5.17
C PRO A 87 -3.30 30.02 -5.00
N ASP A 88 -4.04 29.89 -6.10
CA ASP A 88 -5.43 29.42 -6.08
C ASP A 88 -5.55 27.88 -6.07
N TRP A 89 -4.43 27.14 -6.13
CA TRP A 89 -4.45 25.69 -6.00
C TRP A 89 -4.69 25.28 -4.55
N LYS A 90 -5.62 24.34 -4.37
CA LYS A 90 -6.02 23.82 -3.06
C LYS A 90 -5.51 22.39 -2.88
N PHE A 91 -4.83 22.14 -1.77
CA PHE A 91 -4.23 20.84 -1.45
C PHE A 91 -4.93 20.21 -0.24
N THR A 92 -5.84 19.28 -0.49
CA THR A 92 -6.56 18.57 0.57
C THR A 92 -5.84 17.27 0.91
N ALA A 93 -5.49 17.07 2.18
CA ALA A 93 -4.94 15.79 2.61
C ALA A 93 -6.07 14.77 2.80
N SER A 94 -5.85 13.55 2.30
CA SER A 94 -6.73 12.41 2.53
C SER A 94 -6.02 11.45 3.47
N HIS A 95 -6.62 11.19 4.64
CA HIS A 95 -6.10 10.29 5.66
C HIS A 95 -7.02 9.07 5.79
N PRO A 96 -6.84 8.01 4.98
CA PRO A 96 -7.71 6.84 5.02
C PRO A 96 -7.74 6.19 6.40
N VAL A 97 -8.94 6.05 6.98
CA VAL A 97 -9.17 5.39 8.27
C VAL A 97 -10.33 4.41 8.16
N ASN A 98 -10.24 3.27 8.82
CA ASN A 98 -11.36 2.33 8.89
C ASN A 98 -12.46 2.85 9.83
N ALA A 99 -13.58 2.13 9.93
CA ALA A 99 -14.72 2.50 10.78
C ALA A 99 -14.39 2.66 12.28
N ASN A 100 -13.27 2.08 12.74
CA ASN A 100 -12.79 2.19 14.12
C ASN A 100 -11.73 3.30 14.30
N GLY A 101 -11.47 4.11 13.27
CA GLY A 101 -10.46 5.16 13.29
C GLY A 101 -9.02 4.67 13.15
N THR A 102 -8.79 3.41 12.77
CA THR A 102 -7.44 2.91 12.50
C THR A 102 -6.98 3.38 11.13
N ALA A 103 -5.83 4.05 11.07
CA ALA A 103 -5.27 4.55 9.83
C ALA A 103 -4.80 3.43 8.89
N MET A 104 -4.94 3.63 7.59
CA MET A 104 -4.33 2.79 6.56
C MET A 104 -2.81 2.93 6.61
N THR A 105 -2.10 1.80 6.79
CA THR A 105 -0.64 1.80 6.87
C THR A 105 0.00 1.47 5.53
N TRP A 106 1.16 2.07 5.27
CA TRP A 106 2.01 1.78 4.12
C TRP A 106 2.30 0.28 3.97
N SER A 107 2.65 -0.37 5.08
CA SER A 107 2.97 -1.80 5.13
C SER A 107 1.78 -2.66 4.68
N THR A 108 0.56 -2.30 5.09
CA THR A 108 -0.68 -2.99 4.70
C THR A 108 -0.93 -2.85 3.21
N VAL A 109 -0.84 -1.63 2.67
CA VAL A 109 -1.03 -1.39 1.23
C VAL A 109 0.04 -2.12 0.41
N MET A 110 1.31 -2.05 0.80
CA MET A 110 2.40 -2.73 0.09
C MET A 110 2.26 -4.24 0.11
N ALA A 111 1.88 -4.84 1.24
CA ALA A 111 1.64 -6.28 1.32
C ALA A 111 0.52 -6.73 0.38
N TYR A 112 -0.55 -5.93 0.30
CA TYR A 112 -1.67 -6.21 -0.57
C TYR A 112 -1.33 -6.00 -2.05
N GLU A 113 -0.86 -4.82 -2.42
CA GLU A 113 -0.57 -4.43 -3.80
C GLU A 113 0.59 -5.22 -4.43
N SER A 114 1.52 -5.74 -3.62
CA SER A 114 2.62 -6.58 -4.13
C SER A 114 2.21 -8.03 -4.41
N SER A 115 0.99 -8.46 -4.03
CA SER A 115 0.51 -9.80 -4.36
C SER A 115 0.28 -9.94 -5.87
N LEU A 116 0.75 -11.05 -6.45
CA LEU A 116 0.54 -11.34 -7.87
C LEU A 116 -0.95 -11.49 -8.24
N GLU A 117 -1.82 -11.80 -7.26
CA GLU A 117 -3.27 -11.86 -7.48
C GLU A 117 -3.85 -10.49 -7.87
N ARG A 118 -3.17 -9.40 -7.49
CA ARG A 118 -3.56 -8.03 -7.85
C ARG A 118 -3.26 -7.67 -9.30
N LYS A 119 -2.39 -8.44 -9.95
CA LYS A 119 -1.96 -8.19 -11.34
C LYS A 119 -1.48 -6.76 -11.60
N ASN A 120 -0.90 -6.13 -10.57
CA ASN A 120 -0.16 -4.89 -10.78
C ASN A 120 0.94 -5.13 -11.80
N SER A 121 1.05 -4.21 -12.76
CA SER A 121 1.82 -4.46 -13.96
C SER A 121 2.51 -3.22 -14.50
N VAL A 122 3.53 -3.48 -15.32
CA VAL A 122 4.27 -2.50 -16.10
C VAL A 122 4.32 -2.95 -17.57
N PRO A 123 4.43 -2.03 -18.54
CA PRO A 123 4.55 -2.39 -19.94
C PRO A 123 5.80 -3.26 -20.18
N ASN A 124 5.69 -4.24 -21.08
CA ASN A 124 6.77 -5.18 -21.36
C ASN A 124 8.04 -4.54 -21.97
N SER A 125 7.93 -3.30 -22.46
CA SER A 125 9.05 -2.48 -22.95
C SER A 125 9.86 -1.85 -21.82
N TYR A 126 9.37 -1.87 -20.57
CA TYR A 126 10.00 -1.21 -19.43
C TYR A 126 11.10 -2.09 -18.82
N SER A 127 12.00 -1.45 -18.08
CA SER A 127 13.28 -2.04 -17.63
C SER A 127 13.10 -3.24 -16.69
N ILE A 128 14.13 -4.10 -16.59
CA ILE A 128 14.13 -5.28 -15.70
C ILE A 128 13.92 -4.88 -14.24
N ALA A 129 14.45 -3.73 -13.82
CA ALA A 129 14.30 -3.18 -12.47
C ALA A 129 12.83 -3.04 -11.99
N GLN A 130 11.89 -2.97 -12.94
CA GLN A 130 10.47 -2.72 -12.69
C GLN A 130 9.62 -3.99 -12.75
N ARG A 131 10.20 -5.14 -13.07
CA ARG A 131 9.48 -6.40 -13.26
C ARG A 131 9.64 -7.30 -12.04
N SER A 132 8.56 -7.96 -11.61
CA SER A 132 8.62 -8.87 -10.47
C SER A 132 9.44 -10.13 -10.79
N PHE A 133 10.26 -10.55 -9.85
CA PHE A 133 10.99 -11.82 -9.85
C PHE A 133 10.29 -12.88 -8.97
N ASP A 134 9.08 -12.59 -8.47
CA ASP A 134 8.34 -13.48 -7.59
C ASP A 134 7.93 -14.77 -8.31
N LYS A 135 7.75 -15.83 -7.51
CA LYS A 135 7.27 -17.11 -8.03
C LYS A 135 5.88 -16.91 -8.63
N GLY A 136 5.75 -17.18 -9.93
CA GLY A 136 4.53 -16.96 -10.71
C GLY A 136 4.60 -15.75 -11.65
N ALA A 137 5.50 -14.80 -11.40
CA ALA A 137 5.80 -13.69 -12.31
C ALA A 137 7.01 -13.96 -13.20
N TYR A 138 7.94 -14.82 -12.74
CA TYR A 138 9.20 -15.08 -13.42
C TYR A 138 9.58 -16.57 -13.43
N ASN A 139 10.08 -17.05 -14.57
CA ASN A 139 10.62 -18.40 -14.72
C ASN A 139 12.14 -18.36 -14.66
N TYR A 140 12.69 -18.79 -13.53
CA TYR A 140 14.12 -18.83 -13.29
C TYR A 140 14.88 -19.86 -14.16
N LYS A 141 14.21 -20.89 -14.69
CA LYS A 141 14.84 -21.89 -15.56
C LYS A 141 15.03 -21.39 -16.98
N THR A 142 14.05 -20.67 -17.51
CA THR A 142 14.08 -20.13 -18.88
C THR A 142 14.52 -18.67 -18.95
N ASN A 143 14.75 -18.02 -17.79
CA ASN A 143 15.13 -16.62 -17.69
C ASN A 143 14.12 -15.68 -18.37
N SER A 144 12.83 -15.90 -18.12
CA SER A 144 11.75 -15.17 -18.80
C SER A 144 10.61 -14.81 -17.85
N TRP A 145 10.00 -13.64 -18.05
CA TRP A 145 8.82 -13.20 -17.31
C TRP A 145 7.53 -13.76 -17.91
N TYR A 146 6.59 -14.09 -17.03
CA TYR A 146 5.21 -14.38 -17.41
C TYR A 146 4.45 -13.07 -17.62
N ALA A 147 3.64 -13.03 -18.67
CA ALA A 147 2.76 -11.90 -18.93
C ALA A 147 1.67 -11.84 -17.85
N SER A 148 1.43 -10.64 -17.31
CA SER A 148 0.25 -10.38 -16.47
C SER A 148 -1.00 -10.16 -17.32
N ASP A 149 -0.80 -9.57 -18.50
CA ASP A 149 -1.77 -9.38 -19.58
C ASP A 149 -1.03 -9.15 -20.92
N ALA A 150 -1.73 -9.08 -22.04
CA ALA A 150 -1.16 -8.79 -23.36
C ALA A 150 -0.38 -7.46 -23.35
N GLY A 151 0.94 -7.55 -23.52
CA GLY A 151 1.84 -6.38 -23.52
C GLY A 151 2.37 -5.96 -22.15
N PHE A 152 2.04 -6.69 -21.08
CA PHE A 152 2.37 -6.31 -19.70
C PHE A 152 3.05 -7.45 -18.93
N TYR A 153 3.98 -7.08 -18.05
CA TYR A 153 4.57 -7.97 -17.04
C TYR A 153 4.14 -7.55 -15.64
N TYR A 154 4.14 -8.49 -14.70
CA TYR A 154 3.92 -8.19 -13.28
C TYR A 154 4.96 -7.17 -12.78
N ALA A 155 4.48 -6.16 -12.07
CA ALA A 155 5.27 -5.08 -11.51
C ALA A 155 6.07 -5.57 -10.29
N SER A 156 7.32 -5.11 -10.15
CA SER A 156 8.10 -5.37 -8.93
C SER A 156 7.55 -4.62 -7.72
N PRO A 157 7.74 -5.14 -6.48
CA PRO A 157 7.38 -4.39 -5.27
C PRO A 157 8.03 -3.00 -5.21
N GLU A 158 9.23 -2.83 -5.76
CA GLU A 158 9.92 -1.54 -5.77
C GLU A 158 9.25 -0.50 -6.70
N ILE A 159 8.75 -0.91 -7.87
CA ILE A 159 8.05 0.02 -8.76
C ILE A 159 6.63 0.32 -8.25
N ILE A 160 5.98 -0.65 -7.61
CA ILE A 160 4.70 -0.44 -6.92
C ILE A 160 4.87 0.61 -5.83
N ALA A 161 5.88 0.45 -4.97
CA ALA A 161 6.21 1.41 -3.92
C ALA A 161 6.48 2.82 -4.48
N TYR A 162 7.21 2.93 -5.60
CA TYR A 162 7.46 4.23 -6.23
C TYR A 162 6.16 4.93 -6.65
N TYR A 163 5.26 4.24 -7.36
CA TYR A 163 4.00 4.84 -7.83
C TYR A 163 2.93 5.00 -6.74
N LEU A 164 3.07 4.27 -5.64
CA LEU A 164 2.20 4.41 -4.47
C LEU A 164 2.57 5.64 -3.63
N ASP A 165 3.84 6.03 -3.55
CA ASP A 165 4.27 7.17 -2.73
C ASP A 165 3.86 8.52 -3.36
N PRO A 166 2.90 9.28 -2.79
CA PRO A 166 2.39 10.50 -3.42
C PRO A 166 3.46 11.60 -3.52
N ARG A 167 4.48 11.57 -2.66
CA ARG A 167 5.63 12.51 -2.66
C ARG A 167 6.47 12.37 -3.94
N ASN A 168 6.34 11.24 -4.67
CA ASN A 168 6.91 11.09 -6.01
C ASN A 168 6.33 12.04 -7.04
N PHE A 169 5.14 12.56 -6.82
CA PHE A 169 4.36 13.22 -7.87
C PHE A 169 3.83 14.59 -7.47
N LEU A 170 4.42 15.23 -6.46
CA LEU A 170 4.13 16.62 -6.09
C LEU A 170 4.93 17.62 -6.96
N SER A 171 4.91 17.41 -8.27
CA SER A 171 5.46 18.34 -9.27
C SER A 171 4.31 19.02 -10.01
N GLU A 172 4.57 20.17 -10.65
CA GLU A 172 3.55 20.94 -11.36
C GLU A 172 2.74 20.10 -12.36
N ARG A 173 3.43 19.17 -13.04
CA ARG A 173 2.81 18.28 -14.03
C ARG A 173 2.19 17.06 -13.37
N ASP A 174 2.91 16.42 -12.46
CA ASP A 174 2.54 15.06 -12.00
C ASP A 174 1.48 15.07 -10.89
N ILE A 175 1.22 16.24 -10.28
CA ILE A 175 0.21 16.40 -9.22
C ILE A 175 -1.21 16.19 -9.74
N PHE A 176 -1.45 16.32 -11.05
CA PHE A 176 -2.78 16.18 -11.65
C PHE A 176 -3.36 14.76 -11.56
N GLN A 177 -2.58 13.75 -11.18
CA GLN A 177 -3.14 12.45 -10.80
C GLN A 177 -4.01 12.51 -9.54
N PHE A 178 -3.84 13.56 -8.74
CA PHE A 178 -4.58 13.84 -7.51
C PHE A 178 -5.71 14.86 -7.72
N GLU A 179 -5.95 15.35 -8.95
CA GLU A 179 -7.03 16.31 -9.21
C GLU A 179 -8.39 15.75 -8.78
N ASN A 180 -9.15 16.54 -8.02
CA ASN A 180 -10.49 16.21 -7.59
C ASN A 180 -11.47 16.26 -8.78
N LEU A 181 -11.95 15.08 -9.15
CA LEU A 181 -12.93 14.89 -10.21
C LEU A 181 -14.37 15.07 -9.72
N SER A 182 -14.60 15.34 -8.42
CA SER A 182 -15.93 15.67 -7.89
C SER A 182 -16.29 17.14 -8.13
N TYR A 183 -17.59 17.43 -8.20
CA TYR A 183 -18.09 18.80 -8.33
C TYR A 183 -17.91 19.59 -7.03
N ASN A 184 -17.07 20.62 -7.07
CA ASN A 184 -17.01 21.66 -6.05
C ASN A 184 -17.60 22.98 -6.59
N PRO A 185 -18.78 23.44 -6.15
CA PRO A 185 -19.42 24.65 -6.66
C PRO A 185 -18.68 25.96 -6.31
N GLN A 186 -17.77 25.93 -5.33
CA GLN A 186 -16.94 27.10 -4.99
C GLN A 186 -15.80 27.32 -6.00
N ILE A 187 -15.35 26.24 -6.64
CA ILE A 187 -14.26 26.25 -7.64
C ILE A 187 -14.85 26.27 -9.05
N HIS A 188 -15.79 25.38 -9.32
CA HIS A 188 -16.38 25.17 -10.63
C HIS A 188 -17.58 26.10 -10.87
N THR A 189 -17.33 27.41 -10.86
CA THR A 189 -18.37 28.40 -11.14
C THR A 189 -18.81 28.36 -12.61
N ARG A 190 -20.00 28.88 -12.91
CA ARG A 190 -20.50 29.01 -14.29
C ARG A 190 -19.49 29.74 -15.21
N ALA A 191 -18.80 30.75 -14.69
CA ALA A 191 -17.81 31.51 -15.46
C ALA A 191 -16.58 30.65 -15.82
N GLU A 192 -16.06 29.87 -14.87
CA GLU A 192 -14.95 28.95 -15.13
C GLU A 192 -15.34 27.82 -16.10
N ILE A 193 -16.58 27.31 -15.99
CA ILE A 193 -17.14 26.35 -16.95
C ILE A 193 -17.24 26.97 -18.34
N ALA A 194 -17.75 28.19 -18.47
CA ALA A 194 -17.85 28.88 -19.76
C ALA A 194 -16.46 29.06 -20.41
N GLN A 195 -15.44 29.37 -19.60
CA GLN A 195 -14.07 29.52 -20.07
C GLN A 195 -13.48 28.19 -20.56
N SER A 196 -13.73 27.06 -19.88
CA SER A 196 -13.23 25.74 -20.30
C SER A 196 -13.84 25.23 -21.60
N LEU A 197 -15.00 25.77 -21.98
CA LEU A 197 -15.69 25.47 -23.23
C LEU A 197 -15.26 26.40 -24.38
N SER A 198 -14.42 27.41 -24.12
CA SER A 198 -13.97 28.37 -25.12
C SER A 198 -13.23 27.67 -26.29
N GLY A 199 -13.49 28.14 -27.51
CA GLY A 199 -12.91 27.54 -28.73
C GLY A 199 -13.55 26.22 -29.18
N THR A 200 -14.64 25.80 -28.54
CA THR A 200 -15.39 24.59 -28.90
C THR A 200 -16.80 24.91 -29.38
N PHE A 201 -17.47 23.93 -29.99
CA PHE A 201 -18.89 24.05 -30.37
C PHE A 201 -19.83 24.22 -29.15
N MET A 202 -19.33 23.96 -27.93
CA MET A 202 -20.05 24.10 -26.67
C MET A 202 -19.72 25.42 -25.93
N ALA A 203 -19.05 26.38 -26.58
CA ALA A 203 -18.72 27.67 -25.98
C ALA A 203 -19.96 28.43 -25.48
N ASP A 204 -19.75 29.48 -24.68
CA ASP A 204 -20.81 30.37 -24.20
C ASP A 204 -21.40 31.23 -25.34
N GLY A 205 -22.21 30.58 -26.17
CA GLY A 205 -22.78 31.12 -27.40
C GLY A 205 -24.30 31.29 -27.32
N PRO A 206 -25.00 31.11 -28.46
CA PRO A 206 -26.45 31.09 -28.51
C PRO A 206 -27.05 29.99 -27.62
N THR A 207 -28.29 30.20 -27.19
CA THR A 207 -29.04 29.15 -26.50
C THR A 207 -29.51 28.08 -27.49
N ILE A 208 -29.56 26.84 -27.02
CA ILE A 208 -30.21 25.72 -27.70
C ILE A 208 -31.55 25.39 -27.04
N SER A 209 -32.52 24.95 -27.83
CA SER A 209 -33.80 24.47 -27.31
C SER A 209 -33.63 23.07 -26.71
N ILE A 210 -34.14 22.88 -25.51
CA ILE A 210 -34.05 21.63 -24.76
C ILE A 210 -35.41 21.23 -24.22
N VAL A 211 -35.57 19.93 -23.97
CA VAL A 211 -36.70 19.36 -23.24
C VAL A 211 -36.11 18.56 -22.07
N ASP A 212 -36.48 18.93 -20.86
CA ASP A 212 -35.97 18.24 -19.66
C ASP A 212 -36.65 16.87 -19.45
N GLN A 213 -36.22 16.15 -18.42
CA GLN A 213 -36.75 14.81 -18.09
C GLN A 213 -38.23 14.81 -17.69
N TYR A 214 -38.81 15.98 -17.44
CA TYR A 214 -40.23 16.16 -17.11
C TYR A 214 -41.06 16.62 -18.33
N GLY A 215 -40.45 16.71 -19.51
CA GLY A 215 -41.10 17.17 -20.73
C GLY A 215 -41.22 18.69 -20.85
N LYS A 216 -40.56 19.47 -19.98
CA LYS A 216 -40.62 20.93 -20.02
C LYS A 216 -39.63 21.48 -21.02
N SER A 217 -40.14 22.27 -21.96
CA SER A 217 -39.31 22.96 -22.96
C SER A 217 -38.69 24.24 -22.40
N SER A 218 -37.42 24.49 -22.70
CA SER A 218 -36.75 25.77 -22.40
C SER A 218 -35.57 26.00 -23.36
N ASN A 219 -34.89 27.15 -23.24
CA ASN A 219 -33.67 27.46 -23.98
C ASN A 219 -32.51 27.62 -22.99
N MET A 220 -31.40 26.92 -23.24
CA MET A 220 -30.22 26.93 -22.36
C MET A 220 -28.94 27.13 -23.15
N LYS A 221 -27.92 27.72 -22.53
CA LYS A 221 -26.57 27.69 -23.07
C LYS A 221 -25.82 26.47 -22.56
N TYR A 222 -24.81 26.01 -23.30
CA TYR A 222 -23.98 24.89 -22.88
C TYR A 222 -23.36 25.07 -21.48
N PRO A 223 -22.76 26.21 -21.10
CA PRO A 223 -22.24 26.37 -19.73
C PRO A 223 -23.30 26.11 -18.65
N ASP A 224 -24.55 26.52 -18.88
CA ASP A 224 -25.65 26.29 -17.94
C ASP A 224 -26.07 24.81 -17.91
N ILE A 225 -25.96 24.09 -19.04
CA ILE A 225 -26.16 22.63 -19.10
C ILE A 225 -25.06 21.91 -18.33
N PHE A 226 -23.80 22.36 -18.44
CA PHE A 226 -22.68 21.77 -17.69
C PHE A 226 -22.78 22.02 -16.18
N VAL A 227 -23.32 23.17 -15.75
CA VAL A 227 -23.68 23.38 -14.33
C VAL A 227 -24.70 22.32 -13.90
N LYS A 228 -25.76 22.10 -14.68
CA LYS A 228 -26.77 21.05 -14.38
C LYS A 228 -26.17 19.65 -14.40
N ALA A 229 -25.24 19.37 -15.32
CA ALA A 229 -24.54 18.11 -15.39
C ALA A 229 -23.71 17.86 -14.13
N ALA A 230 -22.97 18.86 -13.66
CA ALA A 230 -22.18 18.77 -12.44
C ALA A 230 -23.07 18.58 -11.19
N GLU A 231 -24.16 19.35 -11.07
CA GLU A 231 -25.13 19.20 -9.98
C GLU A 231 -25.77 17.81 -9.95
N TRP A 232 -26.10 17.25 -11.12
CA TRP A 232 -26.77 15.95 -11.24
C TRP A 232 -25.83 14.75 -11.03
N SER A 233 -24.61 14.87 -11.56
CA SER A 233 -23.62 13.79 -11.56
C SER A 233 -22.68 13.82 -10.36
N ASN A 234 -22.54 14.96 -9.69
CA ASN A 234 -21.47 15.27 -8.73
C ASN A 234 -20.05 15.18 -9.35
N ALA A 235 -19.92 15.30 -10.67
CA ALA A 235 -18.64 15.32 -11.37
C ALA A 235 -18.18 16.73 -11.72
N ASN A 236 -16.86 16.92 -11.72
CA ASN A 236 -16.17 18.12 -12.14
C ASN A 236 -16.57 18.47 -13.59
N PRO A 237 -17.24 19.62 -13.83
CA PRO A 237 -17.72 20.00 -15.16
C PRO A 237 -16.60 20.29 -16.16
N VAL A 238 -15.41 20.68 -15.70
CA VAL A 238 -14.24 20.88 -16.55
C VAL A 238 -13.70 19.54 -17.03
N PHE A 239 -13.65 18.53 -16.15
CA PHE A 239 -13.37 17.14 -16.53
C PHE A 239 -14.40 16.61 -17.54
N LEU A 240 -15.69 16.84 -17.31
CA LEU A 240 -16.76 16.43 -18.25
C LEU A 240 -16.59 17.09 -19.63
N ALA A 241 -16.30 18.40 -19.67
CA ALA A 241 -16.08 19.13 -20.90
C ALA A 241 -14.88 18.57 -21.68
N LYS A 242 -13.74 18.35 -20.99
CA LYS A 242 -12.55 17.74 -21.58
C LYS A 242 -12.84 16.35 -22.13
N ARG A 243 -13.58 15.52 -21.38
CA ARG A 243 -13.97 14.18 -21.84
C ARG A 243 -14.76 14.29 -23.14
N ILE A 244 -15.79 15.14 -23.21
CA ILE A 244 -16.55 15.35 -24.45
C ILE A 244 -15.64 15.80 -25.60
N ILE A 245 -14.76 16.77 -25.37
CA ILE A 245 -13.83 17.27 -26.40
C ILE A 245 -12.89 16.17 -26.89
N GLN A 246 -12.41 15.31 -26.00
CA GLN A 246 -11.58 14.15 -26.35
C GLN A 246 -12.37 13.12 -27.17
N GLU A 247 -13.64 12.88 -26.82
CA GLU A 247 -14.48 11.87 -27.45
C GLU A 247 -15.02 12.30 -28.83
N VAL A 248 -15.43 13.56 -29.00
CA VAL A 248 -16.09 14.04 -30.22
C VAL A 248 -15.36 15.18 -30.92
N GLY A 249 -14.22 15.63 -30.40
CA GLY A 249 -13.47 16.75 -30.93
C GLY A 249 -14.05 18.11 -30.54
N PRO A 250 -13.26 19.20 -30.64
CA PRO A 250 -13.71 20.55 -30.27
C PRO A 250 -14.80 21.10 -31.19
N GLN A 251 -14.99 20.52 -32.38
CA GLN A 251 -16.03 20.90 -33.34
C GLN A 251 -17.22 19.94 -33.36
N GLY A 252 -17.22 18.94 -32.47
CA GLY A 252 -18.22 17.88 -32.45
C GLY A 252 -18.03 16.84 -33.55
N SER A 253 -18.82 15.78 -33.46
CA SER A 253 -18.85 14.66 -34.40
C SER A 253 -20.29 14.28 -34.77
N ALA A 254 -20.47 13.28 -35.62
CA ALA A 254 -21.81 12.81 -35.98
C ALA A 254 -22.63 12.33 -34.76
N SER A 255 -21.98 11.84 -33.68
CA SER A 255 -22.69 11.37 -32.47
C SER A 255 -23.40 12.49 -31.70
N VAL A 256 -23.07 13.76 -31.94
CA VAL A 256 -23.69 14.93 -31.30
C VAL A 256 -24.49 15.79 -32.28
N SER A 257 -24.66 15.33 -33.52
CA SER A 257 -25.35 16.09 -34.58
C SER A 257 -26.87 16.05 -34.48
N GLY A 258 -27.44 14.94 -33.94
CA GLY A 258 -28.87 14.68 -33.98
C GLY A 258 -29.44 14.38 -35.38
N THR A 259 -28.60 14.24 -36.41
CA THR A 259 -29.04 14.07 -37.81
C THR A 259 -28.68 12.71 -38.42
N VAL A 260 -28.16 11.77 -37.62
CA VAL A 260 -27.76 10.45 -38.10
C VAL A 260 -29.01 9.64 -38.46
N SER A 261 -29.04 9.08 -39.67
CA SER A 261 -30.18 8.31 -40.17
C SER A 261 -30.55 7.14 -39.25
N GLY A 262 -31.83 7.05 -38.86
CA GLY A 262 -32.36 6.05 -37.92
C GLY A 262 -32.21 6.39 -36.43
N TYR A 263 -31.45 7.44 -36.13
CA TYR A 263 -31.16 7.98 -34.81
C TYR A 263 -31.35 9.50 -34.77
N GLU A 264 -32.30 10.01 -35.54
CA GLU A 264 -32.64 11.43 -35.57
C GLU A 264 -33.05 11.90 -34.17
N ASN A 265 -32.53 13.07 -33.77
CA ASN A 265 -32.65 13.65 -32.43
C ASN A 265 -32.03 12.80 -31.30
N ILE A 266 -31.19 11.81 -31.59
CA ILE A 266 -30.44 11.10 -30.55
C ILE A 266 -29.01 11.62 -30.51
N TYR A 267 -28.51 11.86 -29.31
CA TYR A 267 -27.21 12.46 -29.05
C TYR A 267 -26.41 11.59 -28.09
N ASN A 268 -25.10 11.51 -28.28
CA ASN A 268 -24.17 10.86 -27.36
C ASN A 268 -22.85 11.65 -27.30
N PHE A 269 -22.74 12.53 -26.30
CA PHE A 269 -21.60 13.45 -26.14
C PHE A 269 -20.33 12.79 -25.60
N TYR A 270 -20.47 11.62 -24.96
CA TYR A 270 -19.38 10.93 -24.28
C TYR A 270 -18.98 9.61 -24.96
N ASN A 271 -19.52 9.33 -26.15
CA ASN A 271 -19.37 8.05 -26.86
C ASN A 271 -19.63 6.81 -25.99
N ILE A 272 -20.57 6.91 -25.04
CA ILE A 272 -20.90 5.80 -24.13
C ILE A 272 -21.41 4.61 -24.95
N ALA A 273 -20.83 3.42 -24.67
CA ALA A 273 -21.08 2.15 -25.37
C ALA A 273 -20.70 2.12 -26.87
N ALA A 274 -19.83 3.03 -27.33
CA ALA A 274 -19.26 3.01 -28.68
C ALA A 274 -18.07 2.03 -28.80
N TYR A 275 -18.31 0.72 -28.62
CA TYR A 275 -17.26 -0.30 -28.70
C TYR A 275 -16.63 -0.44 -30.11
N SER A 276 -15.38 -0.93 -30.18
CA SER A 276 -14.60 -1.09 -31.42
C SER A 276 -15.24 -2.04 -32.44
N GLY A 277 -15.42 -1.58 -33.67
CA GLY A 277 -16.05 -2.30 -34.80
C GLY A 277 -16.22 -1.37 -36.02
N THR A 278 -17.00 -1.78 -37.04
CA THR A 278 -17.16 -1.02 -38.30
C THR A 278 -18.02 0.25 -38.17
N THR A 279 -18.79 0.44 -37.09
CA THR A 279 -19.65 1.63 -36.87
C THR A 279 -19.78 2.06 -35.39
N PRO A 280 -18.69 2.50 -34.71
CA PRO A 280 -18.72 2.85 -33.27
C PRO A 280 -19.77 3.92 -32.91
N ILE A 281 -19.96 4.91 -33.78
CA ILE A 281 -20.95 5.98 -33.59
C ILE A 281 -22.39 5.43 -33.53
N LEU A 282 -22.73 4.46 -34.39
CA LEU A 282 -24.07 3.86 -34.38
C LEU A 282 -24.33 3.06 -33.11
N ASN A 283 -23.31 2.36 -32.59
CA ASN A 283 -23.44 1.62 -31.33
C ASN A 283 -23.71 2.57 -30.16
N GLY A 284 -22.99 3.68 -30.09
CA GLY A 284 -23.22 4.71 -29.08
C GLY A 284 -24.61 5.34 -29.18
N LEU A 285 -25.10 5.62 -30.38
CA LEU A 285 -26.46 6.16 -30.60
C LEU A 285 -27.55 5.12 -30.31
N GLN A 286 -27.27 3.84 -30.55
CA GLN A 286 -28.16 2.75 -30.13
C GLN A 286 -28.34 2.72 -28.62
N TYR A 287 -27.25 2.81 -27.86
CA TYR A 287 -27.34 2.89 -26.40
C TYR A 287 -28.07 4.14 -25.94
N ALA A 288 -27.76 5.30 -26.53
CA ALA A 288 -28.43 6.56 -26.22
C ALA A 288 -29.96 6.53 -26.44
N LYS A 289 -30.45 5.65 -27.33
CA LYS A 289 -31.88 5.45 -27.61
C LYS A 289 -32.52 4.33 -26.80
N TYR A 290 -31.83 3.21 -26.64
CA TYR A 290 -32.42 1.96 -26.13
C TYR A 290 -31.80 1.44 -24.83
N GLY A 291 -30.74 2.09 -24.33
CA GLY A 291 -29.99 1.65 -23.16
C GLY A 291 -29.32 0.29 -23.37
N SER A 292 -29.07 -0.42 -22.28
CA SER A 292 -28.44 -1.74 -22.29
C SER A 292 -29.30 -2.83 -22.94
N ALA A 293 -30.60 -2.56 -23.13
CA ALA A 293 -31.55 -3.53 -23.67
C ALA A 293 -31.50 -3.67 -25.21
N GLY A 294 -30.85 -2.73 -25.92
CA GLY A 294 -30.66 -2.78 -27.38
C GLY A 294 -31.94 -2.54 -28.20
N VAL A 295 -31.85 -2.66 -29.54
CA VAL A 295 -32.86 -2.18 -30.53
C VAL A 295 -34.30 -2.69 -30.32
N ASN A 296 -34.50 -3.79 -29.58
CA ASN A 296 -35.83 -4.36 -29.31
C ASN A 296 -36.20 -4.38 -27.82
N GLY A 297 -35.37 -3.76 -26.98
CA GLY A 297 -35.55 -3.71 -25.54
C GLY A 297 -36.29 -2.47 -25.05
N SER A 298 -36.60 -2.46 -23.76
CA SER A 298 -37.16 -1.28 -23.08
C SER A 298 -36.16 -0.75 -22.06
N LEU A 299 -36.03 0.57 -22.01
CA LEU A 299 -35.24 1.25 -20.99
C LEU A 299 -35.75 0.90 -19.59
N THR A 300 -34.81 0.55 -18.72
CA THR A 300 -35.09 0.31 -17.30
C THR A 300 -35.47 1.62 -16.59
N SER A 301 -36.11 1.51 -15.43
CA SER A 301 -36.43 2.69 -14.61
C SER A 301 -35.17 3.47 -14.23
N ALA A 302 -34.07 2.78 -13.91
CA ALA A 302 -32.81 3.39 -13.55
C ALA A 302 -32.18 4.16 -14.72
N GLU A 303 -32.22 3.61 -15.93
CA GLU A 303 -31.72 4.30 -17.13
C GLU A 303 -32.49 5.57 -17.44
N LYS A 304 -33.80 5.57 -17.20
CA LYS A 304 -34.64 6.77 -17.35
C LYS A 304 -34.38 7.78 -16.23
N SER A 305 -34.31 7.33 -14.97
CA SER A 305 -34.28 8.23 -13.82
C SER A 305 -32.88 8.72 -13.46
N LEU A 306 -31.83 7.93 -13.65
CA LEU A 306 -30.45 8.30 -13.32
C LEU A 306 -29.72 8.84 -14.55
N TYR A 307 -29.79 8.10 -15.67
CA TYR A 307 -29.04 8.42 -16.89
C TYR A 307 -29.84 9.23 -17.90
N LEU A 308 -31.10 9.56 -17.60
CA LEU A 308 -31.96 10.40 -18.44
C LEU A 308 -32.12 9.87 -19.88
N LEU A 309 -32.06 8.55 -20.07
CA LEU A 309 -32.31 7.92 -21.35
C LEU A 309 -33.82 7.95 -21.69
N PRO A 310 -34.21 8.10 -22.97
CA PRO A 310 -33.34 8.27 -24.13
C PRO A 310 -32.82 9.71 -24.27
N TRP A 311 -31.60 9.86 -24.79
CA TRP A 311 -30.92 11.14 -24.97
C TRP A 311 -31.41 11.90 -26.22
N THR A 312 -32.64 12.41 -26.14
CA THR A 312 -33.37 13.02 -27.27
C THR A 312 -33.00 14.47 -27.57
N ASN A 313 -32.13 15.07 -26.76
CA ASN A 313 -31.60 16.41 -26.97
C ASN A 313 -30.26 16.57 -26.21
N PRO A 314 -29.45 17.61 -26.52
CA PRO A 314 -28.15 17.80 -25.89
C PRO A 314 -28.17 17.89 -24.36
N TYR A 315 -29.21 18.45 -23.75
CA TYR A 315 -29.29 18.55 -22.28
C TYR A 315 -29.38 17.17 -21.63
N LEU A 316 -30.30 16.30 -22.08
CA LEU A 316 -30.43 14.95 -21.53
C LEU A 316 -29.16 14.12 -21.76
N ALA A 317 -28.52 14.28 -22.93
CA ALA A 317 -27.30 13.58 -23.28
C ALA A 317 -26.10 13.98 -22.41
N ILE A 318 -25.92 15.29 -22.18
CA ILE A 318 -24.79 15.81 -21.38
C ILE A 318 -25.01 15.51 -19.89
N VAL A 319 -26.20 15.79 -19.35
CA VAL A 319 -26.51 15.63 -17.93
C VAL A 319 -26.61 14.14 -17.55
N GLY A 320 -27.33 13.36 -18.36
CA GLY A 320 -27.50 11.93 -18.16
C GLY A 320 -26.21 11.15 -18.37
N GLY A 321 -25.46 11.46 -19.43
CA GLY A 321 -24.15 10.87 -19.68
C GLY A 321 -23.10 11.23 -18.62
N ALA A 322 -23.16 12.44 -18.05
CA ALA A 322 -22.30 12.81 -16.93
C ALA A 322 -22.51 11.90 -15.72
N ARG A 323 -23.78 11.63 -15.36
CA ARG A 323 -24.12 10.69 -14.29
C ARG A 323 -23.63 9.28 -14.59
N TRP A 324 -23.73 8.84 -15.85
CA TRP A 324 -23.25 7.54 -16.27
C TRP A 324 -21.73 7.37 -16.06
N ILE A 325 -20.94 8.39 -16.43
CA ILE A 325 -19.47 8.37 -16.26
C ILE A 325 -19.07 8.46 -14.78
N SER A 326 -19.77 9.27 -14.00
CA SER A 326 -19.37 9.54 -12.61
C SER A 326 -19.68 8.39 -11.67
N GLU A 327 -20.71 7.58 -11.97
CA GLU A 327 -21.30 6.66 -11.00
C GLU A 327 -20.33 5.60 -10.49
N GLY A 328 -19.57 4.98 -11.40
CA GLY A 328 -18.70 3.87 -11.04
C GLY A 328 -17.51 4.26 -10.17
N TYR A 329 -17.01 5.49 -10.28
CA TYR A 329 -15.75 5.88 -9.63
C TYR A 329 -15.87 7.16 -8.82
N ILE A 330 -16.22 8.29 -9.44
CA ILE A 330 -16.29 9.59 -8.77
C ILE A 330 -17.29 9.56 -7.61
N ASN A 331 -18.49 9.03 -7.86
CA ASN A 331 -19.54 8.92 -6.84
C ASN A 331 -19.30 7.77 -5.87
N ALA A 332 -18.42 6.83 -6.22
CA ALA A 332 -17.96 5.77 -5.34
C ALA A 332 -16.84 6.22 -4.38
N GLY A 333 -16.42 7.49 -4.45
CA GLY A 333 -15.33 8.07 -3.66
C GLY A 333 -13.97 8.02 -4.35
N GLN A 334 -13.82 7.25 -5.44
CA GLN A 334 -12.59 7.18 -6.25
C GLN A 334 -12.49 8.38 -7.20
N ASN A 335 -12.49 9.58 -6.64
CA ASN A 335 -12.59 10.85 -7.32
C ASN A 335 -11.24 11.46 -7.73
N THR A 336 -10.15 10.69 -7.70
CA THR A 336 -8.87 11.04 -8.33
C THR A 336 -8.35 9.86 -9.13
N GLN A 337 -7.49 10.09 -10.13
CA GLN A 337 -6.86 8.98 -10.87
C GLN A 337 -6.05 8.07 -9.95
N TYR A 338 -5.41 8.65 -8.94
CA TYR A 338 -4.73 7.89 -7.89
C TYR A 338 -5.70 6.92 -7.18
N TYR A 339 -6.87 7.39 -6.72
CA TYR A 339 -7.84 6.54 -6.04
C TYR A 339 -8.56 5.56 -6.96
N GLN A 340 -8.68 5.87 -8.25
CA GLN A 340 -9.15 4.92 -9.25
C GLN A 340 -8.16 3.76 -9.42
N LYS A 341 -6.85 3.99 -9.31
CA LYS A 341 -5.84 2.92 -9.39
C LYS A 341 -5.65 2.16 -8.08
N TRP A 342 -5.52 2.86 -6.96
CA TRP A 342 -5.07 2.25 -5.71
C TRP A 342 -6.21 1.88 -4.77
N ASN A 343 -7.31 2.65 -4.81
CA ASN A 343 -8.47 2.50 -3.94
C ASN A 343 -8.11 2.06 -2.50
N ILE A 344 -7.47 2.95 -1.75
CA ILE A 344 -6.94 2.66 -0.40
C ILE A 344 -7.78 3.29 0.72
N ASP A 345 -8.94 3.86 0.39
CA ASP A 345 -9.84 4.46 1.39
C ASP A 345 -10.96 3.50 1.78
N TYR A 346 -11.16 3.34 3.09
CA TYR A 346 -12.21 2.49 3.63
C TYR A 346 -13.62 3.06 3.42
N ASN A 347 -13.74 4.37 3.22
CA ASN A 347 -15.02 5.05 3.08
C ASN A 347 -15.55 5.05 1.64
N HIS A 348 -14.74 4.58 0.67
CA HIS A 348 -15.20 4.39 -0.69
C HIS A 348 -16.28 3.30 -0.74
N THR A 349 -17.22 3.42 -1.69
CA THR A 349 -18.38 2.52 -1.80
C THR A 349 -17.99 1.04 -1.89
N TYR A 350 -16.86 0.75 -2.52
CA TYR A 350 -16.37 -0.62 -2.69
C TYR A 350 -15.37 -1.06 -1.60
N GLY A 351 -15.19 -0.24 -0.56
CA GLY A 351 -14.10 -0.37 0.41
C GLY A 351 -12.74 -0.22 -0.27
N PRO A 352 -11.64 -0.46 0.46
CA PRO A 352 -10.32 -0.45 -0.14
C PRO A 352 -10.12 -1.72 -0.99
N TRP A 353 -9.06 -1.75 -1.79
CA TRP A 353 -8.55 -2.90 -2.56
C TRP A 353 -9.33 -3.28 -3.82
N TRP A 354 -10.65 -3.13 -3.79
CA TRP A 354 -11.53 -3.56 -4.89
C TRP A 354 -11.76 -2.43 -5.88
N HIS A 355 -12.40 -2.74 -7.01
CA HIS A 355 -12.84 -1.72 -7.96
C HIS A 355 -11.69 -0.79 -8.45
N GLN A 356 -10.51 -1.34 -8.68
CA GLN A 356 -9.38 -0.61 -9.27
C GLN A 356 -9.57 -0.57 -10.79
N TYR A 357 -9.47 0.62 -11.38
CA TYR A 357 -9.71 0.86 -12.80
C TYR A 357 -8.73 0.09 -13.71
N MET A 358 -7.51 -0.14 -13.24
CA MET A 358 -6.44 -0.70 -14.07
C MET A 358 -5.33 -1.36 -13.24
N GLY A 359 -4.64 -2.33 -13.86
CA GLY A 359 -3.45 -2.96 -13.27
C GLY A 359 -2.14 -2.22 -13.55
N ASN A 360 -2.08 -1.33 -14.54
CA ASN A 360 -0.86 -0.58 -14.86
C ASN A 360 -0.56 0.46 -13.77
N VAL A 361 0.54 0.29 -13.04
CA VAL A 361 0.90 1.16 -11.91
C VAL A 361 1.34 2.57 -12.34
N ILE A 362 1.73 2.74 -13.60
CA ILE A 362 2.24 4.01 -14.17
C ILE A 362 1.10 4.94 -14.61
N ALA A 363 -0.07 4.36 -14.89
CA ALA A 363 -1.13 5.04 -15.61
C ALA A 363 -1.65 6.34 -14.94
N PRO A 364 -1.86 6.41 -13.61
CA PRO A 364 -2.29 7.66 -12.97
C PRO A 364 -1.35 8.83 -13.25
N ALA A 365 -0.03 8.62 -13.18
CA ALA A 365 0.94 9.67 -13.42
C ALA A 365 0.96 10.12 -14.89
N VAL A 366 0.79 9.19 -15.84
CA VAL A 366 0.74 9.50 -17.28
C VAL A 366 -0.55 10.25 -17.62
N GLU A 367 -1.68 9.75 -17.14
CA GLU A 367 -2.98 10.37 -17.40
C GLU A 367 -3.08 11.75 -16.75
N GLY A 368 -2.56 11.91 -15.53
CA GLY A 368 -2.48 13.20 -14.85
C GLY A 368 -1.61 14.19 -15.62
N GLY A 369 -0.47 13.74 -16.12
CA GLY A 369 0.38 14.55 -17.00
C GLY A 369 -0.32 15.00 -18.29
N ASN A 370 -1.16 14.15 -18.89
CA ASN A 370 -1.96 14.54 -20.05
C ASN A 370 -3.03 15.60 -19.70
N VAL A 371 -3.59 15.50 -18.49
CA VAL A 371 -4.53 16.50 -17.97
C VAL A 371 -3.85 17.85 -17.75
N TYR A 372 -2.63 17.85 -17.21
CA TYR A 372 -1.78 19.04 -17.12
C TYR A 372 -1.54 19.67 -18.50
N ASP A 373 -1.09 18.87 -19.48
CA ASP A 373 -0.80 19.36 -20.83
C ASP A 373 -2.03 20.01 -21.48
N ALA A 374 -3.22 19.47 -21.20
CA ALA A 374 -4.48 20.06 -21.65
C ALA A 374 -4.75 21.40 -20.96
N TYR A 375 -4.61 21.51 -19.63
CA TYR A 375 -4.79 22.77 -18.92
C TYR A 375 -3.77 23.83 -19.33
N GLN A 376 -2.52 23.44 -19.56
CA GLN A 376 -1.48 24.32 -20.04
C GLN A 376 -1.85 24.92 -21.40
N LYS A 377 -2.26 24.08 -22.36
CA LYS A 377 -2.70 24.53 -23.70
C LYS A 377 -3.88 25.48 -23.66
N LEU A 378 -4.79 25.30 -22.70
CA LEU A 378 -5.97 26.14 -22.51
C LEU A 378 -5.69 27.41 -21.68
N GLY A 379 -4.46 27.59 -21.17
CA GLY A 379 -4.12 28.73 -20.30
C GLY A 379 -4.85 28.68 -18.94
N GLN A 380 -5.16 27.49 -18.44
CA GLN A 380 -6.00 27.27 -17.27
C GLN A 380 -5.24 26.85 -16.02
N LEU A 381 -3.91 26.81 -16.05
CA LEU A 381 -3.12 26.42 -14.87
C LEU A 381 -3.25 27.41 -13.71
N ASN A 382 -3.37 28.72 -13.98
CA ASN A 382 -3.55 29.76 -12.95
C ASN A 382 -4.97 29.82 -12.36
N LYS A 383 -5.80 28.81 -12.61
CA LYS A 383 -7.15 28.73 -12.06
C LYS A 383 -7.16 27.89 -10.79
N ALA A 384 -8.25 27.99 -10.04
CA ALA A 384 -8.46 27.14 -8.89
C ALA A 384 -8.57 25.67 -9.34
N HIS A 385 -7.68 24.85 -8.81
CA HIS A 385 -7.67 23.39 -8.95
C HIS A 385 -7.61 22.80 -7.54
N GLU A 386 -8.35 21.71 -7.31
CA GLU A 386 -8.32 21.01 -6.03
C GLU A 386 -7.64 19.66 -6.20
N PHE A 387 -6.68 19.37 -5.33
CA PHE A 387 -5.94 18.11 -5.32
C PHE A 387 -6.22 17.37 -4.01
N ILE A 388 -6.64 16.11 -4.10
CA ILE A 388 -6.83 15.22 -2.95
C ILE A 388 -5.62 14.29 -2.86
N ILE A 389 -4.72 14.58 -1.93
CA ILE A 389 -3.42 13.94 -1.81
C ILE A 389 -3.46 12.92 -0.67
N PRO A 390 -3.22 11.63 -0.93
CA PRO A 390 -3.20 10.61 0.11
C PRO A 390 -2.02 10.79 1.07
N VAL A 391 -2.28 10.59 2.36
CA VAL A 391 -1.30 10.51 3.43
C VAL A 391 -1.53 9.20 4.17
N LEU A 392 -0.62 8.26 4.00
CA LEU A 392 -0.66 6.95 4.66
C LEU A 392 0.05 7.00 6.01
N ALA A 393 -0.41 6.22 6.97
CA ALA A 393 0.35 5.99 8.19
C ALA A 393 1.60 5.13 7.90
N GLU A 394 2.64 5.29 8.71
CA GLU A 394 3.87 4.48 8.65
C GLU A 394 4.59 4.50 7.29
N MET A 395 4.48 5.61 6.54
CA MET A 395 5.23 5.78 5.31
C MET A 395 6.75 5.74 5.53
N PRO A 396 7.54 5.31 4.53
CA PRO A 396 8.99 5.41 4.58
C PRO A 396 9.43 6.85 4.88
N ALA A 397 10.45 7.00 5.73
CA ALA A 397 10.95 8.31 6.16
C ALA A 397 11.30 9.20 4.94
N GLU A 398 11.96 8.61 3.95
CA GLU A 398 12.29 9.25 2.69
C GLU A 398 11.34 8.84 1.57
N LYS A 399 11.27 9.68 0.55
CA LYS A 399 10.60 9.41 -0.72
C LYS A 399 11.15 8.13 -1.37
N VAL A 400 10.27 7.24 -1.82
CA VAL A 400 10.68 6.00 -2.49
C VAL A 400 11.38 6.32 -3.81
N SER A 401 12.61 5.86 -3.98
CA SER A 401 13.39 6.08 -5.21
C SER A 401 12.90 5.22 -6.37
N PHE A 402 13.00 5.74 -7.59
CA PHE A 402 12.70 4.98 -8.79
C PHE A 402 13.68 3.80 -8.95
N PRO A 403 13.21 2.56 -9.19
CA PRO A 403 14.11 1.42 -9.32
C PRO A 403 14.85 1.44 -10.66
N THR A 404 16.19 1.50 -10.61
CA THR A 404 17.06 1.60 -11.80
C THR A 404 17.99 0.40 -12.01
N ASP A 405 18.11 -0.49 -11.02
CA ASP A 405 19.04 -1.62 -11.06
C ASP A 405 18.52 -2.74 -11.97
N ASN A 406 19.08 -2.81 -13.19
CA ASN A 406 18.68 -3.77 -14.21
C ASN A 406 19.41 -5.11 -14.15
N ARG A 407 20.29 -5.31 -13.16
CA ARG A 407 20.99 -6.59 -12.97
C ARG A 407 20.00 -7.69 -12.62
N SER A 408 20.21 -8.89 -13.16
CA SER A 408 19.32 -10.03 -12.93
C SER A 408 19.32 -10.47 -11.47
N ARG A 409 18.14 -10.86 -10.95
CA ARG A 409 17.99 -11.51 -9.63
C ARG A 409 18.04 -13.04 -9.70
N ASN A 410 18.24 -13.61 -10.89
CA ASN A 410 18.23 -15.05 -11.07
C ASN A 410 19.48 -15.70 -10.46
N ASN A 411 19.29 -16.38 -9.33
CA ASN A 411 20.30 -17.14 -8.60
C ASN A 411 20.02 -18.66 -8.60
N TRP A 412 19.25 -19.17 -9.56
CA TRP A 412 18.93 -20.60 -9.61
C TRP A 412 20.06 -21.42 -10.22
N LEU A 413 20.41 -22.50 -9.52
CA LEU A 413 21.32 -23.51 -10.04
C LEU A 413 20.58 -24.50 -10.97
N GLN A 414 21.19 -24.81 -12.10
CA GLN A 414 20.74 -25.87 -13.02
C GLN A 414 21.11 -27.25 -12.48
N SER A 415 22.28 -27.38 -11.86
CA SER A 415 22.72 -28.61 -11.24
C SER A 415 23.63 -28.38 -10.04
N ILE A 416 23.57 -29.32 -9.10
CA ILE A 416 24.66 -29.64 -8.19
C ILE A 416 24.99 -31.11 -8.42
N THR A 417 26.26 -31.42 -8.66
CA THR A 417 26.74 -32.80 -8.84
C THR A 417 27.90 -33.07 -7.90
N VAL A 418 28.01 -34.34 -7.49
CA VAL A 418 28.98 -34.80 -6.51
C VAL A 418 29.79 -35.96 -7.10
N SER A 419 31.07 -36.08 -6.72
CA SER A 419 31.95 -37.12 -7.28
C SER A 419 31.62 -38.54 -6.82
N SER A 420 30.90 -38.69 -5.70
CA SER A 420 30.50 -39.99 -5.14
C SER A 420 29.16 -39.89 -4.41
N GLY A 421 28.42 -41.00 -4.35
CA GLY A 421 27.07 -41.05 -3.79
C GLY A 421 26.02 -40.38 -4.69
N ILE A 422 24.81 -40.26 -4.17
CA ILE A 422 23.64 -39.67 -4.87
C ILE A 422 22.99 -38.66 -3.94
N LEU A 423 22.70 -37.46 -4.45
CA LEU A 423 21.93 -36.45 -3.73
C LEU A 423 20.52 -36.98 -3.44
N LYS A 424 20.11 -36.88 -2.17
CA LYS A 424 18.75 -37.17 -1.71
C LYS A 424 18.15 -35.94 -1.03
N PRO A 425 17.04 -35.39 -1.55
CA PRO A 425 16.38 -35.76 -2.83
C PRO A 425 17.29 -35.49 -4.06
N ALA A 426 16.88 -35.98 -5.24
CA ALA A 426 17.54 -35.58 -6.49
C ALA A 426 17.51 -34.04 -6.62
N PHE A 427 18.54 -33.47 -7.26
CA PHE A 427 18.69 -32.01 -7.29
C PHE A 427 17.45 -31.31 -7.88
N ASN A 428 16.92 -30.35 -7.14
CA ASN A 428 15.85 -29.46 -7.57
C ASN A 428 16.20 -28.04 -7.08
N PRO A 429 16.29 -27.02 -7.95
CA PRO A 429 16.67 -25.67 -7.53
C PRO A 429 15.78 -25.06 -6.43
N GLU A 430 14.56 -25.55 -6.24
CA GLU A 430 13.65 -25.12 -5.17
C GLU A 430 13.96 -25.75 -3.79
N VAL A 431 14.78 -26.81 -3.75
CA VAL A 431 15.19 -27.49 -2.52
C VAL A 431 16.58 -26.99 -2.10
N ASN A 432 16.67 -26.52 -0.85
CA ASN A 432 17.90 -25.94 -0.31
C ASN A 432 18.74 -26.92 0.52
N SER A 433 18.26 -28.14 0.79
CA SER A 433 18.96 -29.11 1.66
C SER A 433 18.98 -30.51 1.05
N TYR A 434 20.15 -31.14 1.06
CA TYR A 434 20.42 -32.44 0.47
C TYR A 434 21.25 -33.31 1.40
N THR A 435 21.09 -34.63 1.26
CA THR A 435 21.92 -35.63 1.91
C THR A 435 22.64 -36.48 0.89
N VAL A 436 23.86 -36.93 1.19
CA VAL A 436 24.65 -37.86 0.38
C VAL A 436 25.31 -38.86 1.32
N THR A 437 25.27 -40.16 0.99
CA THR A 437 26.04 -41.17 1.71
C THR A 437 27.15 -41.67 0.81
N VAL A 438 28.37 -41.73 1.33
CA VAL A 438 29.56 -42.21 0.60
C VAL A 438 30.28 -43.29 1.41
N ALA A 439 30.94 -44.21 0.71
CA ALA A 439 31.68 -45.29 1.34
C ALA A 439 32.90 -44.77 2.13
N GLU A 440 33.42 -45.61 3.01
CA GLU A 440 34.52 -45.29 3.91
C GLU A 440 35.80 -44.85 3.20
N GLY A 441 36.15 -45.48 2.07
CA GLY A 441 37.34 -45.12 1.29
C GLY A 441 37.27 -43.77 0.56
N VAL A 442 36.17 -43.01 0.68
CA VAL A 442 35.99 -41.71 0.01
C VAL A 442 36.53 -40.58 0.88
N GLU A 443 37.84 -40.35 0.83
CA GLU A 443 38.52 -39.27 1.58
C GLU A 443 38.36 -37.89 0.93
N SER A 444 38.17 -37.85 -0.38
CA SER A 444 37.99 -36.62 -1.16
C SER A 444 36.63 -36.61 -1.87
N PHE A 445 35.97 -35.47 -1.83
CA PHE A 445 34.61 -35.29 -2.33
C PHE A 445 34.54 -34.00 -3.13
N THR A 446 34.31 -34.11 -4.44
CA THR A 446 34.23 -32.95 -5.32
C THR A 446 32.78 -32.54 -5.48
N VAL A 447 32.51 -31.25 -5.25
CA VAL A 447 31.22 -30.63 -5.52
C VAL A 447 31.35 -29.73 -6.74
N ASN A 448 30.52 -29.99 -7.74
CA ASN A 448 30.36 -29.16 -8.92
C ASN A 448 28.95 -28.58 -8.94
N ALA A 449 28.80 -27.43 -9.59
CA ALA A 449 27.52 -26.78 -9.78
C ALA A 449 27.52 -25.91 -11.03
N SER A 450 26.34 -25.76 -11.63
CA SER A 450 26.10 -24.87 -12.77
C SER A 450 24.85 -24.04 -12.53
N ALA A 451 24.84 -22.80 -12.99
CA ALA A 451 23.71 -21.89 -12.89
C ALA A 451 22.93 -21.81 -14.21
N TYR A 452 21.64 -21.49 -14.14
CA TYR A 452 20.85 -21.21 -15.34
C TYR A 452 21.35 -19.95 -16.07
N LEU A 453 21.89 -18.97 -15.34
CA LEU A 453 22.54 -17.79 -15.91
C LEU A 453 24.03 -17.77 -15.62
N SER A 454 24.82 -17.44 -16.63
CA SER A 454 26.26 -17.23 -16.50
C SER A 454 26.64 -16.03 -15.62
N SER A 455 25.74 -15.06 -15.45
CA SER A 455 25.93 -13.92 -14.55
C SER A 455 25.70 -14.27 -13.08
N CYS A 456 25.15 -15.46 -12.78
CA CYS A 456 25.08 -15.98 -11.41
C CYS A 456 26.44 -16.54 -11.01
N SER A 457 27.03 -15.96 -9.96
CA SER A 457 28.27 -16.48 -9.39
C SER A 457 27.97 -17.64 -8.44
N ILE A 458 28.89 -18.61 -8.37
CA ILE A 458 28.73 -19.83 -7.56
C ILE A 458 29.97 -20.04 -6.68
N ASN A 459 29.76 -19.96 -5.37
CA ASN A 459 30.72 -20.26 -4.31
C ASN A 459 30.49 -21.67 -3.76
N GLY A 460 31.52 -22.30 -3.21
CA GLY A 460 31.43 -23.65 -2.63
C GLY A 460 31.54 -24.80 -3.63
N ARG A 461 32.12 -24.54 -4.81
CA ARG A 461 32.59 -25.60 -5.73
C ARG A 461 34.01 -26.00 -5.35
N GLY A 462 34.38 -27.23 -5.64
CA GLY A 462 35.74 -27.72 -5.48
C GLY A 462 35.84 -29.03 -4.73
N VAL A 463 37.05 -29.35 -4.30
CA VAL A 463 37.37 -30.60 -3.60
C VAL A 463 37.34 -30.37 -2.10
N TYR A 464 36.60 -31.23 -1.40
CA TYR A 464 36.48 -31.25 0.05
C TYR A 464 37.14 -32.51 0.59
N LYS A 465 37.90 -32.37 1.68
CA LYS A 465 38.31 -33.52 2.50
C LYS A 465 37.12 -33.92 3.36
N LEU A 466 36.77 -35.21 3.38
CA LEU A 466 35.71 -35.73 4.24
C LEU A 466 36.32 -36.34 5.50
N GLU A 467 35.79 -35.93 6.65
CA GLU A 467 35.99 -36.65 7.90
C GLU A 467 34.95 -37.78 7.99
N HIS A 468 35.20 -38.79 8.83
CA HIS A 468 34.21 -39.84 9.08
C HIS A 468 32.93 -39.26 9.69
N GLY A 469 31.78 -39.86 9.36
CA GLY A 469 30.48 -39.34 9.79
C GLY A 469 30.00 -38.15 8.95
N LYS A 470 29.30 -37.20 9.58
CA LYS A 470 28.60 -36.10 8.89
C LYS A 470 29.54 -34.94 8.57
N ASN A 471 29.56 -34.53 7.31
CA ASN A 471 30.23 -33.34 6.80
C ASN A 471 29.17 -32.41 6.20
N THR A 472 29.27 -31.10 6.44
CA THR A 472 28.33 -30.12 5.85
C THR A 472 29.07 -29.24 4.86
N ILE A 473 28.59 -29.21 3.62
CA ILE A 473 29.14 -28.37 2.56
C ILE A 473 28.06 -27.37 2.13
N LYS A 474 28.42 -26.09 2.03
CA LYS A 474 27.54 -25.02 1.55
C LYS A 474 27.92 -24.62 0.13
N VAL A 475 26.98 -24.74 -0.80
CA VAL A 475 27.07 -24.18 -2.15
C VAL A 475 26.19 -22.94 -2.20
N GLN A 476 26.76 -21.80 -2.57
CA GLN A 476 26.05 -20.52 -2.57
C GLN A 476 25.99 -19.97 -4.00
N ALA A 477 24.78 -19.67 -4.46
CA ALA A 477 24.51 -19.01 -5.72
C ALA A 477 24.16 -17.53 -5.46
N VAL A 478 24.83 -16.60 -6.15
CA VAL A 478 24.60 -15.17 -6.01
C VAL A 478 24.25 -14.59 -7.38
N SER A 479 23.08 -13.96 -7.47
CA SER A 479 22.61 -13.31 -8.71
C SER A 479 23.56 -12.16 -9.11
N GLU A 480 23.42 -11.66 -10.34
CA GLU A 480 24.14 -10.48 -10.81
C GLU A 480 23.88 -9.24 -9.92
N ARG A 481 22.67 -9.13 -9.38
CA ARG A 481 22.27 -8.05 -8.48
C ARG A 481 22.79 -8.24 -7.05
N GLY A 482 23.05 -9.49 -6.64
CA GLY A 482 23.54 -9.84 -5.30
C GLY A 482 22.55 -10.66 -4.46
N ASP A 483 21.41 -11.07 -5.02
CA ASP A 483 20.45 -11.94 -4.33
C ASP A 483 21.08 -13.31 -4.08
N VAL A 484 21.09 -13.75 -2.82
CA VAL A 484 21.78 -14.97 -2.39
C VAL A 484 20.80 -16.13 -2.24
N ARG A 485 21.20 -17.31 -2.74
CA ARG A 485 20.54 -18.60 -2.48
C ARG A 485 21.58 -19.62 -2.03
N ASP A 486 21.38 -20.14 -0.82
CA ASP A 486 22.26 -21.15 -0.21
C ASP A 486 21.67 -22.56 -0.35
N TYR A 487 22.52 -23.51 -0.71
CA TYR A 487 22.25 -24.95 -0.78
C TYR A 487 23.18 -25.69 0.17
N TYR A 488 22.63 -26.59 0.99
CA TYR A 488 23.35 -27.34 2.01
C TYR A 488 23.40 -28.82 1.66
N LEU A 489 24.61 -29.38 1.62
CA LEU A 489 24.86 -30.80 1.38
C LEU A 489 25.41 -31.43 2.66
N THR A 490 24.62 -32.32 3.26
CA THR A 490 25.06 -33.15 4.38
C THR A 490 25.60 -34.47 3.84
N VAL A 491 26.92 -34.61 3.81
CA VAL A 491 27.64 -35.79 3.31
C VAL A 491 28.02 -36.69 4.47
N THR A 492 27.45 -37.89 4.54
CA THR A 492 27.79 -38.91 5.53
C THR A 492 28.78 -39.89 4.94
N ARG A 493 30.04 -39.85 5.40
CA ARG A 493 31.08 -40.82 5.07
C ARG A 493 30.99 -42.02 6.01
N SER A 494 30.88 -43.23 5.45
CA SER A 494 30.87 -44.49 6.20
C SER A 494 32.22 -44.76 6.90
N GLY A 495 32.23 -45.68 7.86
CA GLY A 495 33.39 -45.94 8.73
C GLY A 495 33.33 -45.10 10.00
N GLU A 496 33.71 -45.66 11.14
CA GLU A 496 33.75 -44.93 12.40
C GLU A 496 34.96 -43.99 12.44
N PRO A 497 34.81 -42.75 12.97
CA PRO A 497 35.94 -41.87 13.19
C PRO A 497 36.91 -42.50 14.20
N GLY A 498 38.06 -42.98 13.73
CA GLY A 498 39.16 -43.34 14.61
C GLY A 498 39.83 -42.08 15.17
N ASP A 499 39.45 -41.66 16.38
CA ASP A 499 40.35 -41.72 17.55
C ASP A 499 39.60 -41.44 18.86
N SER A 500 39.37 -42.49 19.65
CA SER A 500 39.58 -42.53 21.11
C SER A 500 39.22 -43.93 21.59
N ALA A 501 40.22 -44.82 21.60
CA ALA A 501 40.14 -46.00 22.44
C ALA A 501 40.21 -45.56 23.92
N ASP A 502 39.08 -45.05 24.42
CA ASP A 502 38.62 -45.04 25.83
C ASP A 502 37.44 -44.09 26.10
N LYS A 503 36.88 -43.43 25.08
CA LYS A 503 35.72 -42.54 25.27
C LYS A 503 34.44 -43.22 24.77
N PRO A 504 33.52 -43.63 25.68
CA PRO A 504 32.23 -44.21 25.30
C PRO A 504 31.45 -43.32 24.33
N GLU A 505 30.56 -43.87 23.52
CA GLU A 505 29.72 -43.10 22.60
C GLU A 505 28.91 -42.05 23.37
N ALA A 506 29.12 -40.76 23.03
CA ALA A 506 28.34 -39.67 23.60
C ALA A 506 26.91 -39.73 23.05
N SER A 507 25.97 -40.19 23.87
CA SER A 507 24.55 -40.20 23.53
C SER A 507 23.72 -40.00 24.78
N LEU A 508 22.60 -39.28 24.67
CA LEU A 508 21.57 -39.28 25.70
C LEU A 508 20.55 -40.37 25.38
N SER A 509 19.98 -40.98 26.42
CA SER A 509 18.78 -41.78 26.27
C SER A 509 17.81 -41.52 27.41
N SER A 510 16.53 -41.85 27.20
CA SER A 510 15.52 -41.75 28.25
C SER A 510 14.40 -42.75 27.94
N SER A 511 13.77 -43.27 28.99
CA SER A 511 12.54 -44.06 28.88
C SER A 511 11.28 -43.20 28.87
N THR A 512 11.39 -41.91 29.20
CA THR A 512 10.25 -40.99 29.37
C THR A 512 10.30 -39.79 28.43
N LEU A 513 11.51 -39.30 28.13
CA LEU A 513 11.75 -38.26 27.14
C LEU A 513 12.07 -38.88 25.78
N LYS A 514 11.81 -38.14 24.71
CA LYS A 514 12.21 -38.54 23.37
C LYS A 514 13.57 -37.94 23.06
N VAL A 515 14.58 -38.79 22.94
CA VAL A 515 15.92 -38.35 22.53
C VAL A 515 16.14 -38.71 21.06
N LYS A 516 16.25 -37.69 20.21
CA LYS A 516 16.59 -37.85 18.79
C LYS A 516 17.48 -36.69 18.38
N SER A 517 18.79 -36.95 18.32
CA SER A 517 19.79 -35.91 18.02
C SER A 517 19.39 -35.07 16.79
N PRO A 518 19.40 -33.72 16.90
CA PRO A 518 19.97 -32.93 18.00
C PRO A 518 18.96 -32.54 19.11
N TYR A 519 17.80 -33.19 19.21
CA TYR A 519 16.71 -32.75 20.12
C TYR A 519 16.43 -33.72 21.26
N VAL A 520 16.03 -33.16 22.39
CA VAL A 520 15.30 -33.84 23.47
C VAL A 520 13.91 -33.22 23.53
N SER A 521 12.86 -34.02 23.36
CA SER A 521 11.47 -33.58 23.41
C SER A 521 10.64 -34.43 24.37
N ASN A 522 9.32 -34.23 24.40
CA ASN A 522 8.39 -34.84 25.36
C ASN A 522 8.55 -34.34 26.81
N ALA A 523 9.15 -33.15 27.00
CA ALA A 523 9.34 -32.50 28.29
C ALA A 523 8.16 -31.55 28.61
N ASP A 524 6.97 -32.11 28.83
CA ASP A 524 5.74 -31.37 29.09
C ASP A 524 5.82 -30.46 30.35
N PRO A 525 5.71 -29.12 30.21
CA PRO A 525 5.71 -28.18 31.32
C PRO A 525 4.56 -28.37 32.31
N GLN A 526 3.37 -28.79 31.85
CA GLN A 526 2.22 -28.99 32.73
C GLN A 526 2.39 -30.18 33.67
N GLN A 527 3.25 -31.12 33.28
CA GLN A 527 3.64 -32.27 34.09
C GLN A 527 4.94 -32.03 34.87
N GLY A 528 5.50 -30.82 34.81
CA GLY A 528 6.77 -30.47 35.44
C GLY A 528 7.98 -31.21 34.88
N LYS A 529 7.92 -31.64 33.61
CA LYS A 529 8.98 -32.45 32.98
C LYS A 529 10.12 -31.62 32.37
N ASN A 530 9.98 -30.31 32.35
CA ASN A 530 10.97 -29.38 31.81
C ASN A 530 11.83 -28.70 32.89
N THR A 531 11.93 -29.30 34.07
CA THR A 531 12.84 -28.81 35.11
C THR A 531 14.23 -29.42 34.94
N VAL A 532 15.28 -28.68 35.32
CA VAL A 532 16.66 -29.18 35.35
C VAL A 532 16.76 -30.47 36.16
N GLU A 533 16.03 -30.55 37.27
CA GLU A 533 15.97 -31.72 38.14
C GLU A 533 15.35 -32.93 37.42
N TYR A 534 14.22 -32.74 36.73
CA TYR A 534 13.57 -33.81 35.98
C TYR A 534 14.44 -34.30 34.82
N LEU A 535 15.01 -33.36 34.04
CA LEU A 535 15.87 -33.69 32.91
C LEU A 535 17.10 -34.46 33.37
N THR A 536 17.75 -34.03 34.47
CA THR A 536 18.93 -34.70 35.01
C THR A 536 18.60 -36.09 35.58
N ASP A 537 17.43 -36.27 36.18
CA ASP A 537 16.97 -37.57 36.70
C ASP A 537 16.56 -38.55 35.58
N LYS A 538 15.93 -38.05 34.51
CA LYS A 538 15.34 -38.89 33.45
C LYS A 538 16.22 -39.09 32.23
N LEU A 539 17.27 -38.30 32.05
CA LEU A 539 18.25 -38.51 31.00
C LEU A 539 19.36 -39.43 31.51
N GLN A 540 19.51 -40.57 30.85
CA GLN A 540 20.62 -41.47 31.08
C GLN A 540 21.85 -40.93 30.36
N VAL A 541 22.89 -40.67 31.14
CA VAL A 541 24.19 -40.17 30.68
C VAL A 541 25.15 -41.36 30.60
N PRO A 542 25.91 -41.54 29.49
CA PRO A 542 26.86 -42.65 29.36
C PRO A 542 27.97 -42.55 30.40
N GLU A 543 28.58 -43.70 30.73
CA GLU A 543 29.67 -43.76 31.69
C GLU A 543 30.83 -42.82 31.29
N GLY A 544 31.37 -42.09 32.27
CA GLY A 544 32.44 -41.12 32.05
C GLY A 544 32.00 -39.76 31.50
N TYR A 545 30.72 -39.58 31.17
CA TYR A 545 30.16 -38.28 30.80
C TYR A 545 29.44 -37.60 31.96
N ARG A 546 29.42 -36.27 31.92
CA ARG A 546 28.56 -35.42 32.74
C ARG A 546 27.65 -34.59 31.83
N LEU A 547 26.41 -34.40 32.26
CA LEU A 547 25.44 -33.51 31.61
C LEU A 547 25.56 -32.11 32.23
N GLN A 548 25.54 -31.09 31.38
CA GLN A 548 25.41 -29.70 31.79
C GLN A 548 24.29 -29.06 30.98
N ILE A 549 23.35 -28.42 31.68
CA ILE A 549 22.23 -27.70 31.06
C ILE A 549 22.56 -26.21 31.09
N SER A 550 22.37 -25.52 29.97
CA SER A 550 22.59 -24.09 29.86
C SER A 550 21.48 -23.38 29.10
N VAL A 551 21.18 -22.16 29.52
CA VAL A 551 20.22 -21.25 28.87
C VAL A 551 20.97 -19.94 28.63
N ASP A 552 20.89 -19.41 27.41
CA ASP A 552 21.61 -18.20 26.98
C ASP A 552 23.11 -18.22 27.32
N GLY A 553 23.75 -19.39 27.17
CA GLY A 553 25.18 -19.60 27.44
C GLY A 553 25.55 -19.66 28.92
N LYS A 554 24.58 -19.58 29.85
CA LYS A 554 24.80 -19.70 31.29
C LYS A 554 24.36 -21.07 31.78
N THR A 555 25.21 -21.75 32.54
CA THR A 555 24.86 -23.02 33.20
C THR A 555 23.76 -22.78 34.23
N VAL A 556 22.73 -23.62 34.17
CA VAL A 556 21.62 -23.65 35.12
C VAL A 556 21.62 -24.98 35.87
N THR A 557 21.38 -24.93 37.18
CA THR A 557 21.45 -26.11 38.06
C THR A 557 20.12 -26.47 38.70
N SER A 558 19.08 -25.66 38.51
CA SER A 558 17.74 -25.88 39.07
C SER A 558 16.69 -25.07 38.32
N GLY A 559 15.43 -25.48 38.41
CA GLY A 559 14.28 -24.71 37.91
C GLY A 559 13.86 -25.07 36.48
N VAL A 560 12.88 -24.32 35.96
CA VAL A 560 12.31 -24.55 34.63
C VAL A 560 13.26 -24.12 33.52
N VAL A 561 13.25 -24.88 32.42
CA VAL A 561 13.97 -24.55 31.18
C VAL A 561 13.04 -24.70 29.98
N GLY A 562 13.22 -23.84 28.99
CA GLY A 562 12.37 -23.79 27.80
C GLY A 562 13.02 -24.33 26.52
N THR A 563 12.27 -24.23 25.44
CA THR A 563 12.77 -24.50 24.09
C THR A 563 14.07 -23.73 23.86
N GLY A 564 15.09 -24.42 23.35
CA GLY A 564 16.41 -23.82 23.11
C GLY A 564 17.41 -24.00 24.25
N ALA A 565 16.98 -24.46 25.43
CA ALA A 565 17.92 -24.88 26.47
C ALA A 565 18.89 -25.95 25.91
N LYS A 566 20.17 -25.75 26.15
CA LYS A 566 21.25 -26.56 25.60
C LYS A 566 21.70 -27.61 26.62
N LEU A 567 21.64 -28.87 26.23
CA LEU A 567 22.00 -30.04 27.03
C LEU A 567 23.31 -30.62 26.48
N SER A 568 24.42 -30.33 27.15
CA SER A 568 25.77 -30.63 26.69
C SER A 568 26.38 -31.78 27.48
N LEU A 569 26.92 -32.77 26.76
CA LEU A 569 27.70 -33.87 27.31
C LEU A 569 29.18 -33.51 27.30
N PHE A 570 29.82 -33.58 28.46
CA PHE A 570 31.27 -33.41 28.62
C PHE A 570 31.87 -34.71 29.11
N TYR A 571 32.99 -35.13 28.54
CA TYR A 571 33.69 -36.32 29.02
C TYR A 571 34.69 -35.92 30.10
N LYS A 572 34.54 -36.50 31.29
CA LYS A 572 35.37 -36.19 32.46
C LYS A 572 35.48 -34.67 32.68
N ASP A 573 36.70 -34.16 32.78
CA ASP A 573 37.01 -32.75 33.06
C ASP A 573 37.27 -31.90 31.81
N GLU A 574 36.88 -32.39 30.62
CA GLU A 574 36.98 -31.61 29.39
C GLU A 574 36.15 -30.32 29.47
N LYS A 575 36.70 -29.25 28.87
CA LYS A 575 36.10 -27.91 28.81
C LYS A 575 35.18 -27.71 27.61
N GLU A 576 35.35 -28.52 26.57
CA GLU A 576 34.53 -28.49 25.36
C GLU A 576 33.50 -29.62 25.41
N SER A 577 32.27 -29.36 24.95
CA SER A 577 31.25 -30.40 24.91
C SER A 577 31.55 -31.38 23.78
N THR A 578 31.30 -32.66 24.06
CA THR A 578 31.43 -33.75 23.07
C THR A 578 30.19 -33.84 22.18
N LEU A 579 29.01 -33.62 22.74
CA LEU A 579 27.75 -33.61 22.00
C LEU A 579 26.75 -32.67 22.68
N ASP A 580 26.02 -31.93 21.86
CA ASP A 580 24.98 -31.02 22.30
C ASP A 580 23.61 -31.47 21.79
N TYR A 581 22.63 -31.41 22.69
CA TYR A 581 21.22 -31.49 22.39
C TYR A 581 20.54 -30.16 22.72
N TYR A 582 19.37 -29.94 22.12
CA TYR A 582 18.51 -28.81 22.42
C TYR A 582 17.15 -29.31 22.89
N LEU A 583 16.65 -28.70 23.96
CA LEU A 583 15.30 -28.96 24.45
C LEU A 583 14.30 -28.39 23.44
N LEU A 584 13.34 -29.22 23.04
CA LEU A 584 12.21 -28.84 22.20
C LEU A 584 10.91 -29.10 22.97
N ILE A 585 10.19 -28.02 23.27
CA ILE A 585 8.87 -28.06 23.90
C ILE A 585 7.89 -27.48 22.91
N TYR A 586 6.99 -28.31 22.38
CA TYR A 586 5.98 -27.84 21.43
C TYR A 586 5.06 -26.85 22.15
N GLY A 587 4.87 -25.67 21.58
CA GLY A 587 4.04 -24.61 22.14
C GLY A 587 4.76 -23.64 23.07
N ASP A 588 5.99 -23.92 23.48
CA ASP A 588 6.89 -22.92 24.09
C ASP A 588 7.72 -22.27 22.98
N ALA A 589 7.07 -21.36 22.27
CA ALA A 589 7.65 -20.63 21.14
C ALA A 589 8.52 -19.46 21.58
N SER A 590 8.36 -18.99 22.82
CA SER A 590 9.15 -17.92 23.42
C SER A 590 10.45 -18.43 24.06
N GLY A 591 10.54 -19.73 24.35
CA GLY A 591 11.69 -20.36 25.01
C GLY A 591 11.72 -20.14 26.53
N ASP A 592 10.62 -19.68 27.12
CA ASP A 592 10.55 -19.33 28.55
C ASP A 592 10.25 -20.54 29.45
N GLY A 593 9.97 -21.71 28.86
CA GLY A 593 9.64 -22.95 29.58
C GLY A 593 8.19 -23.03 30.04
N LEU A 594 7.33 -22.11 29.62
CA LEU A 594 5.91 -22.12 29.87
C LEU A 594 5.16 -22.15 28.52
N ILE A 595 3.91 -22.62 28.54
CA ILE A 595 3.03 -22.51 27.36
C ILE A 595 1.92 -21.53 27.73
N ASN A 596 2.09 -20.27 27.33
CA ASN A 596 1.27 -19.13 27.73
C ASN A 596 1.04 -18.14 26.57
N SER A 597 0.47 -16.97 26.89
CA SER A 597 0.14 -15.95 25.88
C SER A 597 1.36 -15.37 25.15
N HIS A 598 2.55 -15.43 25.73
CA HIS A 598 3.81 -15.02 25.11
C HIS A 598 4.16 -15.91 23.91
N ASP A 599 3.86 -17.21 23.96
CA ASP A 599 4.11 -18.12 22.84
C ASP A 599 3.16 -17.88 21.69
N THR A 600 1.89 -17.62 22.02
CA THR A 600 0.87 -17.20 21.04
C THR A 600 1.34 -15.93 20.31
N MET A 601 1.88 -14.97 21.06
CA MET A 601 2.44 -13.73 20.50
C MET A 601 3.70 -13.98 19.66
N ALA A 602 4.58 -14.90 20.06
CA ALA A 602 5.77 -15.26 19.28
C ALA A 602 5.40 -15.86 17.92
N VAL A 603 4.41 -16.76 17.88
CA VAL A 603 3.86 -17.32 16.64
C VAL A 603 3.22 -16.22 15.78
N TYR A 604 2.39 -15.35 16.37
CA TYR A 604 1.79 -14.23 15.63
C TYR A 604 2.84 -13.29 15.01
N ARG A 605 3.87 -12.91 15.77
CA ARG A 605 4.95 -12.04 15.27
C ARG A 605 5.70 -12.69 14.11
N TYR A 606 5.92 -14.00 14.18
CA TYR A 606 6.50 -14.73 13.06
C TYR A 606 5.60 -14.73 11.81
N ILE A 607 4.30 -15.02 11.97
CA ILE A 607 3.32 -15.02 10.87
C ILE A 607 3.24 -13.64 10.20
N LEU A 608 3.34 -12.57 11.00
CA LEU A 608 3.37 -11.18 10.53
C LEU A 608 4.72 -10.74 9.96
N GLY A 609 5.73 -11.62 9.93
CA GLY A 609 7.08 -11.30 9.43
C GLY A 609 7.88 -10.34 10.31
N ILE A 610 7.44 -10.11 11.55
CA ILE A 610 8.08 -9.20 12.51
C ILE A 610 9.36 -9.83 13.09
N THR A 611 9.36 -11.15 13.29
CA THR A 611 10.49 -11.91 13.82
C THR A 611 10.92 -12.99 12.84
N ASN A 612 12.21 -13.36 12.89
CA ASN A 612 12.76 -14.48 12.13
C ASN A 612 13.32 -15.55 13.08
N PRO A 613 12.45 -16.43 13.61
CA PRO A 613 12.84 -17.50 14.52
C PRO A 613 13.76 -18.52 13.83
N SER A 614 14.63 -19.13 14.62
CA SER A 614 15.48 -20.26 14.26
C SER A 614 14.67 -21.48 13.84
N SER A 615 15.33 -22.47 13.22
CA SER A 615 14.68 -23.73 12.86
C SER A 615 14.11 -24.48 14.07
N LEU A 616 14.74 -24.38 15.25
CA LEU A 616 14.25 -25.01 16.47
C LEU A 616 13.00 -24.30 17.00
N GLU A 617 12.99 -22.97 17.05
CA GLU A 617 11.81 -22.21 17.46
C GLU A 617 10.64 -22.46 16.52
N LYS A 618 10.86 -22.57 15.20
CA LYS A 618 9.80 -22.94 14.25
C LYS A 618 9.24 -24.34 14.50
N LEU A 619 10.06 -25.29 14.96
CA LEU A 619 9.56 -26.61 15.38
C LEU A 619 8.68 -26.49 16.63
N ALA A 620 9.07 -25.67 17.61
CA ALA A 620 8.24 -25.43 18.79
C ALA A 620 6.93 -24.70 18.45
N MET A 621 6.96 -23.82 17.46
CA MET A 621 5.79 -23.09 16.96
C MET A 621 4.79 -23.99 16.22
N ASP A 622 5.25 -25.01 15.48
CA ASP A 622 4.40 -25.95 14.73
C ASP A 622 3.81 -27.02 15.64
N VAL A 623 2.91 -26.61 16.53
CA VAL A 623 2.24 -27.50 17.48
C VAL A 623 1.23 -28.44 16.81
N THR A 624 0.81 -28.14 15.58
CA THR A 624 -0.08 -29.02 14.81
C THR A 624 0.66 -30.13 14.06
N GLY A 625 1.99 -29.99 13.89
CA GLY A 625 2.84 -30.97 13.23
C GLY A 625 2.60 -31.06 11.72
N ASP A 626 2.04 -30.02 11.11
CA ASP A 626 1.67 -30.00 9.68
C ASP A 626 2.79 -29.49 8.77
N GLY A 627 3.93 -29.11 9.36
CA GLY A 627 5.09 -28.56 8.68
C GLY A 627 4.98 -27.07 8.35
N LYS A 628 3.95 -26.37 8.84
CA LYS A 628 3.66 -24.97 8.55
C LYS A 628 3.21 -24.22 9.80
N VAL A 629 4.07 -23.34 10.30
CA VAL A 629 3.67 -22.39 11.36
C VAL A 629 2.65 -21.37 10.83
N ASN A 630 1.42 -21.43 11.33
CA ASN A 630 0.31 -20.58 10.90
C ASN A 630 -0.73 -20.33 12.03
N SER A 631 -1.87 -19.72 11.70
CA SER A 631 -2.91 -19.37 12.69
C SER A 631 -3.52 -20.60 13.39
N HIS A 632 -3.44 -21.79 12.80
CA HIS A 632 -3.89 -23.03 13.42
C HIS A 632 -3.03 -23.42 14.63
N ASP A 633 -1.72 -23.21 14.55
CA ASP A 633 -0.80 -23.45 15.67
C ASP A 633 -1.06 -22.49 16.82
N THR A 634 -1.26 -21.23 16.47
CA THR A 634 -1.64 -20.17 17.41
C THR A 634 -2.92 -20.55 18.17
N MET A 635 -3.93 -21.06 17.46
CA MET A 635 -5.18 -21.52 18.05
C MET A 635 -4.99 -22.78 18.91
N ALA A 636 -4.07 -23.68 18.55
CA ALA A 636 -3.75 -24.87 19.33
C ALA A 636 -3.04 -24.51 20.65
N ILE A 637 -2.08 -23.58 20.63
CA ILE A 637 -1.47 -23.03 21.85
C ILE A 637 -2.54 -22.36 22.72
N TYR A 638 -3.41 -21.54 22.11
CA TYR A 638 -4.50 -20.88 22.84
C TYR A 638 -5.46 -21.88 23.52
N ARG A 639 -5.80 -22.99 22.84
CA ARG A 639 -6.62 -24.07 23.41
C ARG A 639 -5.92 -24.80 24.56
N ASN A 640 -4.60 -24.90 24.53
CA ASN A 640 -3.81 -25.45 25.64
C ASN A 640 -3.84 -24.52 26.85
N ILE A 641 -3.68 -23.21 26.64
CA ILE A 641 -3.78 -22.20 27.71
C ILE A 641 -5.16 -22.24 28.38
N LEU A 642 -6.22 -22.41 27.59
CA LEU A 642 -7.59 -22.53 28.10
C LEU A 642 -7.92 -23.90 28.71
N GLY A 643 -6.99 -24.87 28.69
CA GLY A 643 -7.23 -26.23 29.17
C GLY A 643 -8.24 -27.03 28.33
N VAL A 644 -8.58 -26.55 27.12
CA VAL A 644 -9.55 -27.19 26.23
C VAL A 644 -8.94 -28.39 25.50
N LYS A 645 -7.69 -28.25 25.05
CA LYS A 645 -6.91 -29.33 24.44
C LYS A 645 -5.44 -29.07 24.67
N LEU A 646 -4.77 -30.01 25.33
CA LEU A 646 -3.34 -29.89 25.61
C LEU A 646 -2.50 -30.05 24.34
N VAL A 647 -1.36 -29.35 24.28
CA VAL A 647 -0.37 -29.56 23.21
C VAL A 647 0.24 -30.94 23.38
N ASP A 648 0.21 -31.74 22.31
CA ASP A 648 0.86 -33.04 22.31
C ASP A 648 2.38 -32.87 22.19
N GLN A 649 3.09 -33.23 23.25
CA GLN A 649 4.56 -33.18 23.33
C GLN A 649 5.24 -34.42 22.74
N SER A 650 4.46 -35.42 22.34
CA SER A 650 4.94 -36.71 21.85
C SER A 650 5.05 -36.79 20.33
N GLN A 651 4.96 -35.67 19.61
CA GLN A 651 5.01 -35.64 18.15
C GLN A 651 6.40 -36.01 17.59
#